data_AF-A0A803TDY1-F1
#
_entry.id   AF-A0A803TDY1-F1
#
_cell.length_a   1.000
_cell.length_b   1.000
_cell.length_c   1.000
_cell.angle_alpha   90.00
_cell.angle_beta   90.00
_cell.angle_gamma   90.00
#
_symmetry.space_group_name_H-M   'P 1'
#
loop_
_entity.id
_entity.type
_entity.pdbx_description
1 polymer ?
#
loop_
_entity_poly.entity_id
_entity_poly.type
_entity_poly.pdbx_seq_one_letter_code
_entity_poly.pdbx_strand_id
1 'polypeptide(L)'
;MQSSHDSSTKDGEDKDVEADEEPETEPVRFGWVTGVMIRCMLNIWGVILYLRLPWITAQAGIGLTWLIIIMSSIVTSITGLSISAISTNGKVKAGGTYFLISRSLGPELGGSIGLLFSFANAVAVAMHVVGFSETVKDLLVETDSIMSDPVNDIRIVGVITVTGLMGIALAGMEWEAKAQVVFFFVIMVSFVNYFVGTLIPASPERMAKGYFSYRGDIFLENIGPEWRGETGSFFGMFSIFFPSATGILAGANISGDLKDPAVAIPQGTLMAIFLTTLTYLAIAATIGSCVIRDATGSINDTLGAGNFTGGECAGLGCNYGWNFTECTLAGTCEYGLANDYQTMSMVSAFSPLITAGIFAATLSSALACLVSAPKVFQCLCQDNLYPLIGFFAKGYGKNQEPLRAYALTFILAVAFILIAELNTIAPIISNFFLCSYALINFSCFHATITKSPGWRPSFRYFSKWTALFGAIISVVIMFLLNWWSALIVVGIIFVSLAYVTYKKPEVNWGSSVQAGSYQMALSHAMSLSDVEDHVKNFRPQCLVLSGPPNFRPALVDFVAAFTKTVSLMICGNVAEVRVYLQAGEQLRWLNARKIRSFYNFITTGNLRAGATSLMQVSGLGRLKPNTVVLGYKHNWQTDSPQNMENYVGIIHDCFDLSVGVCVLRMRDGLDVSRTVKAQGEYTYFQGNQKKKNIDIYWLFDDGGLTLLIPYLLTRRKRWSRCRVRVFLSSQIANAEEHREEIQSLLNKFRLGFNEVVVLPEIMWRPEETSRKEFEDLIAPYRLNEGQKGVDTVEEMKMEAPWKVTDEDLRIYKKKSEQHMRLHEILQDHSRNAALIVM
;
A
#
# COMPACT_ATOMS: atom_id res chain seq x y z
N MET A 1 -16.78 62.75 -31.99
CA MET A 1 -16.65 61.87 -33.18
C MET A 1 -15.57 60.85 -32.87
N GLN A 2 -15.76 59.69 -32.22
CA GLN A 2 -16.86 58.72 -32.06
C GLN A 2 -17.39 58.11 -33.36
N SER A 3 -17.13 56.80 -33.54
CA SER A 3 -17.88 55.79 -34.32
C SER A 3 -17.03 54.50 -34.35
N SER A 4 -17.16 53.56 -33.41
CA SER A 4 -18.14 52.43 -33.35
C SER A 4 -17.88 51.30 -34.36
N HIS A 5 -17.56 50.09 -33.89
CA HIS A 5 -18.45 48.94 -34.11
C HIS A 5 -18.14 47.72 -33.22
N ASP A 6 -19.25 47.15 -32.75
CA ASP A 6 -19.46 46.03 -31.84
C ASP A 6 -19.15 44.63 -32.40
N SER A 7 -19.07 43.72 -31.43
CA SER A 7 -19.05 42.26 -31.40
C SER A 7 -19.96 41.49 -32.39
N SER A 8 -19.52 40.31 -32.84
CA SER A 8 -20.13 39.00 -32.50
C SER A 8 -19.52 37.82 -33.28
N THR A 9 -19.20 36.77 -32.51
CA THR A 9 -19.16 35.31 -32.79
C THR A 9 -19.21 34.76 -34.22
N LYS A 10 -18.28 33.83 -34.52
CA LYS A 10 -18.59 32.56 -35.22
C LYS A 10 -17.54 31.49 -34.92
N ASP A 11 -18.02 30.33 -34.46
CA ASP A 11 -17.29 29.09 -34.20
C ASP A 11 -16.53 28.59 -35.44
N GLY A 12 -15.28 28.17 -35.23
CA GLY A 12 -14.48 27.44 -36.20
C GLY A 12 -13.99 26.14 -35.57
N GLU A 13 -14.50 25.02 -36.08
CA GLU A 13 -13.97 23.68 -35.86
C GLU A 13 -12.58 23.59 -36.53
N ASP A 14 -11.51 23.58 -35.73
CA ASP A 14 -10.18 23.18 -36.22
C ASP A 14 -10.12 21.64 -36.30
N LYS A 15 -10.23 21.15 -37.55
CA LYS A 15 -9.83 19.80 -37.92
C LYS A 15 -8.32 19.79 -38.04
N ASP A 16 -7.64 19.21 -37.05
CA ASP A 16 -6.24 18.84 -37.16
C ASP A 16 -6.07 17.80 -38.28
N VAL A 17 -5.26 18.16 -39.27
CA VAL A 17 -4.78 17.29 -40.33
C VAL A 17 -3.70 16.39 -39.72
N GLU A 18 -4.07 15.17 -39.33
CA GLU A 18 -3.09 14.10 -39.09
C GLU A 18 -2.46 13.71 -40.43
N ALA A 19 -1.13 13.83 -40.49
CA ALA A 19 -0.34 13.29 -41.57
C ALA A 19 -0.45 11.75 -41.55
N ASP A 20 -0.76 11.16 -42.70
CA ASP A 20 -0.76 9.72 -42.93
C ASP A 20 0.61 9.11 -42.59
N GLU A 21 0.79 8.63 -41.36
CA GLU A 21 1.75 7.57 -41.05
C GLU A 21 1.17 6.25 -41.58
N GLU A 22 1.95 5.54 -42.40
CA GLU A 22 1.61 4.18 -42.84
C GLU A 22 1.19 3.34 -41.63
N PRO A 23 0.11 2.52 -41.72
CA PRO A 23 -0.29 1.69 -40.59
C PRO A 23 0.83 0.68 -40.31
N GLU A 24 1.57 0.91 -39.20
CA GLU A 24 2.41 -0.13 -38.62
C GLU A 24 1.55 -1.38 -38.49
N THR A 25 1.95 -2.47 -39.16
CA THR A 25 1.25 -3.74 -39.10
C THR A 25 1.10 -4.16 -37.64
N GLU A 26 -0.10 -4.00 -37.06
CA GLU A 26 -0.35 -4.40 -35.68
C GLU A 26 0.05 -5.87 -35.51
N PRO A 27 0.87 -6.22 -34.51
CA PRO A 27 1.30 -7.59 -34.30
C PRO A 27 0.08 -8.49 -34.09
N VAL A 28 0.13 -9.70 -34.65
CA VAL A 28 -0.96 -10.69 -34.57
C VAL A 28 -1.26 -11.02 -33.10
N ARG A 29 -2.32 -10.43 -32.55
CA ARG A 29 -2.73 -10.65 -31.14
C ARG A 29 -3.40 -12.01 -30.94
N PHE A 30 -3.14 -12.65 -29.81
CA PHE A 30 -3.65 -13.97 -29.47
C PHE A 30 -5.10 -13.94 -28.97
N GLY A 31 -5.84 -15.03 -29.22
CA GLY A 31 -7.17 -15.27 -28.63
C GLY A 31 -7.07 -15.94 -27.26
N TRP A 32 -8.22 -16.17 -26.61
CA TRP A 32 -8.25 -16.74 -25.25
C TRP A 32 -7.77 -18.20 -25.17
N VAL A 33 -8.01 -19.00 -26.20
CA VAL A 33 -7.58 -20.41 -26.25
C VAL A 33 -6.06 -20.51 -26.33
N THR A 34 -5.45 -19.89 -27.35
CA THR A 34 -4.01 -19.99 -27.61
C THR A 34 -3.20 -19.10 -26.68
N GLY A 35 -3.69 -17.91 -26.35
CA GLY A 35 -2.98 -16.93 -25.52
C GLY A 35 -3.12 -17.15 -24.02
N VAL A 36 -4.21 -17.76 -23.54
CA VAL A 36 -4.43 -17.92 -22.09
C VAL A 36 -4.57 -19.38 -21.70
N MET A 37 -5.55 -20.09 -22.25
CA MET A 37 -5.88 -21.46 -21.81
C MET A 37 -4.72 -22.43 -21.99
N ILE A 38 -4.16 -22.53 -23.21
CA ILE A 38 -3.02 -23.42 -23.50
C ILE A 38 -1.80 -23.05 -22.65
N ARG A 39 -1.49 -21.76 -22.52
CA ARG A 39 -0.35 -21.28 -21.71
C ARG A 39 -0.51 -21.59 -20.22
N CYS A 40 -1.71 -21.46 -19.67
CA CYS A 40 -2.00 -21.85 -18.30
C CYS A 40 -1.91 -23.37 -18.14
N MET A 41 -2.48 -24.17 -19.05
CA MET A 41 -2.41 -25.63 -19.00
C MET A 41 -0.97 -26.14 -19.05
N LEU A 42 -0.13 -25.60 -19.94
CA LEU A 42 1.28 -25.96 -20.05
C LEU A 42 2.10 -25.64 -18.80
N ASN A 43 1.73 -24.60 -18.06
CA ASN A 43 2.42 -24.23 -16.82
C ASN A 43 1.85 -24.93 -15.58
N ILE A 44 0.63 -25.45 -15.66
CA ILE A 44 0.02 -26.26 -14.60
C ILE A 44 0.52 -27.71 -14.73
N TRP A 45 0.52 -28.26 -15.95
CA TRP A 45 1.09 -29.58 -16.21
C TRP A 45 2.62 -29.55 -16.19
N GLY A 46 3.18 -29.71 -15.00
CA GLY A 46 4.62 -29.78 -14.77
C GLY A 46 5.13 -31.19 -14.52
N VAL A 47 6.37 -31.26 -14.02
CA VAL A 47 7.07 -32.50 -13.62
C VAL A 47 6.23 -33.37 -12.67
N ILE A 48 5.53 -32.74 -11.72
CA ILE A 48 4.80 -33.43 -10.64
C ILE A 48 3.73 -34.36 -11.20
N LEU A 49 3.09 -33.99 -12.31
CA LEU A 49 2.05 -34.79 -12.94
C LEU A 49 2.54 -36.21 -13.30
N TYR A 50 3.73 -36.29 -13.88
CA TYR A 50 4.28 -37.56 -14.38
C TYR A 50 5.07 -38.31 -13.31
N LEU A 51 5.96 -37.62 -12.58
CA LEU A 51 6.93 -38.26 -11.68
C LEU A 51 6.46 -38.42 -10.24
N ARG A 52 5.50 -37.61 -9.78
CA ARG A 52 5.15 -37.53 -8.36
C ARG A 52 3.68 -37.79 -8.05
N LEU A 53 2.76 -37.55 -8.98
CA LEU A 53 1.34 -37.88 -8.78
C LEU A 53 1.11 -39.38 -8.49
N PRO A 54 1.75 -40.33 -9.20
CA PRO A 54 1.61 -41.76 -8.87
C PRO A 54 2.07 -42.05 -7.45
N TRP A 55 3.24 -41.52 -7.08
CA TRP A 55 3.83 -41.67 -5.76
C TRP A 55 2.98 -41.04 -4.64
N ILE A 56 2.46 -39.83 -4.83
CA ILE A 56 1.52 -39.18 -3.91
C ILE A 56 0.26 -40.05 -3.73
N THR A 57 -0.22 -40.65 -4.83
CA THR A 57 -1.38 -41.56 -4.81
C THR A 57 -1.08 -42.83 -4.01
N ALA A 58 0.14 -43.37 -4.09
CA ALA A 58 0.57 -44.51 -3.28
C ALA A 58 0.54 -44.19 -1.77
N GLN A 59 1.09 -43.02 -1.40
CA GLN A 59 1.27 -42.58 -0.01
C GLN A 59 -0.04 -42.17 0.65
N ALA A 60 -0.78 -41.26 0.02
CA ALA A 60 -2.02 -40.71 0.57
C ALA A 60 -3.24 -41.61 0.29
N GLY A 61 -3.13 -42.53 -0.66
CA GLY A 61 -4.27 -43.25 -1.22
C GLY A 61 -5.08 -42.37 -2.19
N ILE A 62 -5.97 -43.00 -2.95
CA ILE A 62 -6.79 -42.32 -3.97
C ILE A 62 -7.68 -41.26 -3.32
N GLY A 63 -8.32 -41.57 -2.17
CA GLY A 63 -9.27 -40.69 -1.51
C GLY A 63 -8.64 -39.39 -1.01
N LEU A 64 -7.51 -39.47 -0.28
CA LEU A 64 -6.84 -38.26 0.21
C LEU A 64 -6.09 -37.52 -0.90
N THR A 65 -5.60 -38.22 -1.93
CA THR A 65 -5.03 -37.56 -3.12
C THR A 65 -6.05 -36.70 -3.83
N TRP A 66 -7.29 -37.18 -4.00
CA TRP A 66 -8.39 -36.37 -4.51
C TRP A 66 -8.67 -35.15 -3.62
N LEU A 67 -8.63 -35.31 -2.29
CA LEU A 67 -8.77 -34.18 -1.37
C LEU A 67 -7.63 -33.15 -1.53
N ILE A 68 -6.38 -33.59 -1.70
CA ILE A 68 -5.22 -32.72 -1.96
C ILE A 68 -5.40 -31.94 -3.28
N ILE A 69 -5.83 -32.63 -4.34
CA ILE A 69 -6.09 -32.02 -5.65
C ILE A 69 -7.23 -30.99 -5.55
N ILE A 70 -8.35 -31.35 -4.93
CA ILE A 70 -9.51 -30.46 -4.77
C ILE A 70 -9.16 -29.26 -3.90
N MET A 71 -8.43 -29.46 -2.79
CA MET A 71 -8.00 -28.35 -1.92
C MET A 71 -7.10 -27.37 -2.68
N SER A 72 -6.15 -27.88 -3.47
CA SER A 72 -5.28 -27.06 -4.32
C SER A 72 -6.09 -26.30 -5.38
N SER A 73 -7.05 -26.99 -6.01
CA SER A 73 -7.94 -26.42 -7.03
C SER A 73 -8.86 -25.34 -6.45
N ILE A 74 -9.34 -25.48 -5.20
CA ILE A 74 -10.12 -24.44 -4.52
C ILE A 74 -9.28 -23.18 -4.33
N VAL A 75 -8.05 -23.32 -3.81
CA VAL A 75 -7.14 -22.19 -3.61
C VAL A 75 -6.90 -21.45 -4.93
N THR A 76 -6.55 -22.19 -5.99
CA THR A 76 -6.21 -21.60 -7.28
C THR A 76 -7.44 -21.07 -8.03
N SER A 77 -8.61 -21.70 -7.89
CA SER A 77 -9.87 -21.19 -8.44
C SER A 77 -10.28 -19.87 -7.80
N ILE A 78 -10.19 -19.76 -6.47
CA ILE A 78 -10.49 -18.50 -5.78
C ILE A 78 -9.52 -17.40 -6.24
N THR A 79 -8.23 -17.71 -6.35
CA THR A 79 -7.26 -16.76 -6.87
C THR A 79 -7.52 -16.42 -8.34
N GLY A 80 -7.95 -17.38 -9.16
CA GLY A 80 -8.40 -17.17 -10.53
C GLY A 80 -9.58 -16.21 -10.63
N LEU A 81 -10.56 -16.29 -9.71
CA LEU A 81 -11.66 -15.33 -9.61
C LEU A 81 -11.16 -13.93 -9.23
N SER A 82 -10.21 -13.82 -8.30
CA SER A 82 -9.58 -12.55 -7.92
C SER A 82 -8.80 -11.92 -9.07
N ILE A 83 -8.02 -12.71 -9.82
CA ILE A 83 -7.31 -12.25 -11.02
C ILE A 83 -8.29 -11.81 -12.10
N SER A 84 -9.41 -12.53 -12.27
CA SER A 84 -10.47 -12.15 -13.20
C SER A 84 -11.13 -10.82 -12.82
N ALA A 85 -11.27 -10.54 -11.53
CA ALA A 85 -11.72 -9.23 -11.05
C ALA A 85 -10.70 -8.12 -11.35
N ILE A 86 -9.40 -8.39 -11.17
CA ILE A 86 -8.32 -7.46 -11.50
C ILE A 86 -8.28 -7.18 -13.02
N SER A 87 -8.37 -8.21 -13.87
CA SER A 87 -8.29 -8.06 -15.32
C SER A 87 -9.50 -7.36 -15.93
N THR A 88 -10.63 -7.33 -15.22
CA THR A 88 -11.84 -6.61 -15.62
C THR A 88 -11.96 -5.22 -14.99
N ASN A 89 -10.95 -4.80 -14.21
CA ASN A 89 -10.90 -3.50 -13.57
C ASN A 89 -10.21 -2.45 -14.46
N GLY A 90 -10.98 -1.80 -15.32
CA GLY A 90 -10.49 -0.74 -16.22
C GLY A 90 -9.80 -1.27 -17.48
N LYS A 91 -9.09 -0.38 -18.20
CA LYS A 91 -8.40 -0.74 -19.45
C LYS A 91 -7.07 -1.44 -19.13
N VAL A 92 -6.96 -2.71 -19.52
CA VAL A 92 -5.71 -3.47 -19.47
C VAL A 92 -4.77 -2.95 -20.56
N LYS A 93 -3.67 -2.31 -20.16
CA LYS A 93 -2.58 -1.90 -21.07
C LYS A 93 -1.47 -2.96 -21.06
N ALA A 94 -0.62 -2.92 -22.08
CA ALA A 94 0.55 -3.79 -22.19
C ALA A 94 1.48 -3.62 -20.97
N GLY A 95 1.84 -4.73 -20.32
CA GLY A 95 2.67 -4.72 -19.09
C GLY A 95 2.60 -5.99 -18.22
N GLY A 96 1.76 -6.97 -18.57
CA GLY A 96 1.71 -8.28 -17.91
C GLY A 96 1.04 -8.27 -16.53
N THR A 97 1.26 -9.35 -15.76
CA THR A 97 0.61 -9.61 -14.46
C THR A 97 0.92 -8.55 -13.42
N TYR A 98 2.18 -8.12 -13.31
CA TYR A 98 2.56 -7.09 -12.33
C TYR A 98 1.86 -5.76 -12.62
N PHE A 99 1.81 -5.33 -13.89
CA PHE A 99 1.15 -4.09 -14.27
C PHE A 99 -0.36 -4.13 -13.99
N LEU A 100 -1.01 -5.26 -14.28
CA LEU A 100 -2.43 -5.49 -13.93
C LEU A 100 -2.70 -5.31 -12.43
N ILE A 101 -1.84 -5.91 -11.60
CA ILE A 101 -1.96 -5.90 -10.14
C ILE A 101 -1.65 -4.51 -9.57
N SER A 102 -0.53 -3.90 -9.95
CA SER A 102 -0.05 -2.64 -9.37
C SER A 102 -0.95 -1.46 -9.69
N ARG A 103 -1.51 -1.42 -10.91
CA ARG A 103 -2.44 -0.35 -11.33
C ARG A 103 -3.84 -0.48 -10.76
N SER A 104 -4.26 -1.70 -10.42
CA SER A 104 -5.57 -1.93 -9.82
C SER A 104 -5.58 -1.77 -8.29
N LEU A 105 -4.49 -2.16 -7.63
CA LEU A 105 -4.44 -2.31 -6.16
C LEU A 105 -3.60 -1.23 -5.47
N GLY A 106 -2.72 -0.55 -6.22
CA GLY A 106 -1.82 0.49 -5.74
C GLY A 106 -0.37 0.00 -5.60
N PRO A 107 0.58 0.95 -5.45
CA PRO A 107 2.02 0.65 -5.42
C PRO A 107 2.45 -0.17 -4.20
N GLU A 108 1.77 -0.03 -3.05
CA GLU A 108 2.15 -0.73 -1.82
C GLU A 108 1.99 -2.25 -1.97
N LEU A 109 0.79 -2.68 -2.39
CA LEU A 109 0.44 -4.08 -2.58
C LEU A 109 1.05 -4.65 -3.87
N GLY A 110 1.02 -3.88 -4.96
CA GLY A 110 1.58 -4.30 -6.24
C GLY A 110 3.08 -4.57 -6.18
N GLY A 111 3.86 -3.68 -5.53
CA GLY A 111 5.31 -3.85 -5.40
C GLY A 111 5.70 -5.12 -4.65
N SER A 112 5.00 -5.40 -3.55
CA SER A 112 5.27 -6.57 -2.71
C SER A 112 4.88 -7.88 -3.41
N ILE A 113 3.74 -7.91 -4.11
CA ILE A 113 3.29 -9.07 -4.89
C ILE A 113 4.25 -9.33 -6.06
N GLY A 114 4.66 -8.28 -6.79
CA GLY A 114 5.59 -8.39 -7.92
C GLY A 114 6.94 -8.98 -7.53
N LEU A 115 7.50 -8.54 -6.40
CA LEU A 115 8.77 -9.05 -5.88
C LEU A 115 8.70 -10.55 -5.56
N LEU A 116 7.68 -10.98 -4.82
CA LEU A 116 7.49 -12.38 -4.45
C LEU A 116 7.22 -13.27 -5.67
N PHE A 117 6.35 -12.81 -6.57
CA PHE A 117 5.99 -13.57 -7.76
C PHE A 117 7.18 -13.75 -8.69
N SER A 118 8.03 -12.72 -8.84
CA SER A 118 9.28 -12.84 -9.59
C SER A 118 10.23 -13.86 -8.95
N PHE A 119 10.37 -13.85 -7.64
CA PHE A 119 11.22 -14.81 -6.93
C PHE A 119 10.67 -16.24 -7.03
N ALA A 120 9.36 -16.42 -6.83
CA ALA A 120 8.69 -17.71 -6.95
C ALA A 120 8.90 -18.34 -8.33
N ASN A 121 8.75 -17.56 -9.40
CA ASN A 121 9.00 -18.01 -10.76
C ASN A 121 10.48 -18.36 -11.00
N ALA A 122 11.42 -17.60 -10.43
CA ALA A 122 12.85 -17.92 -10.55
C ALA A 122 13.20 -19.27 -9.91
N VAL A 123 12.64 -19.57 -8.73
CA VAL A 123 12.82 -20.87 -8.07
C VAL A 123 12.07 -21.98 -8.82
N ALA A 124 10.90 -21.69 -9.41
CA ALA A 124 10.15 -22.65 -10.21
C ALA A 124 10.93 -23.15 -11.44
N VAL A 125 11.75 -22.29 -12.08
CA VAL A 125 12.67 -22.72 -13.15
C VAL A 125 13.55 -23.87 -12.67
N ALA A 126 14.13 -23.76 -11.46
CA ALA A 126 15.00 -24.79 -10.90
C ALA A 126 14.24 -26.11 -10.69
N MET A 127 13.03 -26.07 -10.14
CA MET A 127 12.22 -27.27 -9.91
C MET A 127 11.91 -28.02 -11.22
N HIS A 128 11.49 -27.30 -12.26
CA HIS A 128 11.17 -27.92 -13.55
C HIS A 128 12.42 -28.50 -14.21
N VAL A 129 13.56 -27.81 -14.14
CA VAL A 129 14.83 -28.29 -14.69
C VAL A 129 15.35 -29.49 -13.90
N VAL A 130 15.31 -29.48 -12.56
CA VAL A 130 15.69 -30.65 -11.74
C VAL A 130 14.81 -31.85 -12.08
N GLY A 131 13.51 -31.65 -12.29
CA GLY A 131 12.60 -32.69 -12.74
C GLY A 131 12.96 -33.30 -14.09
N PHE A 132 13.35 -32.46 -15.06
CA PHE A 132 13.88 -32.90 -16.34
C PHE A 132 15.16 -33.73 -16.16
N SER A 133 16.09 -33.22 -15.35
CA SER A 133 17.38 -33.85 -15.09
C SER A 133 17.26 -35.19 -14.36
N GLU A 134 16.29 -35.34 -13.46
CA GLU A 134 15.97 -36.62 -12.81
C GLU A 134 15.57 -37.68 -13.84
N THR A 135 14.71 -37.31 -14.79
CA THR A 135 14.27 -38.22 -15.87
C THR A 135 15.41 -38.56 -16.82
N VAL A 136 16.25 -37.60 -17.17
CA VAL A 136 17.44 -37.86 -18.00
C VAL A 136 18.42 -38.77 -17.28
N LYS A 137 18.64 -38.57 -15.98
CA LYS A 137 19.47 -39.44 -15.15
C LYS A 137 18.93 -40.86 -15.15
N ASP A 138 17.62 -41.06 -14.98
CA ASP A 138 17.02 -42.40 -15.01
C ASP A 138 17.28 -43.11 -16.35
N LEU A 139 17.13 -42.39 -17.48
CA LEU A 139 17.45 -42.93 -18.81
C LEU A 139 18.93 -43.28 -18.97
N LEU A 140 19.84 -42.45 -18.43
CA LEU A 140 21.28 -42.72 -18.47
C LEU A 140 21.65 -43.98 -17.68
N VAL A 141 20.96 -44.23 -16.55
CA VAL A 141 21.12 -45.46 -15.77
C VAL A 141 20.58 -46.66 -16.56
N GLU A 142 19.43 -46.54 -17.22
CA GLU A 142 18.86 -47.61 -18.06
C GLU A 142 19.77 -47.98 -19.25
N THR A 143 20.51 -47.01 -19.82
CA THR A 143 21.44 -47.24 -20.94
C THR A 143 22.89 -47.50 -20.52
N ASP A 144 23.16 -47.72 -19.22
CA ASP A 144 24.50 -47.94 -18.65
C ASP A 144 25.52 -46.85 -19.04
N SER A 145 25.05 -45.60 -19.10
CA SER A 145 25.77 -44.42 -19.61
C SER A 145 26.03 -43.39 -18.50
N ILE A 146 26.34 -43.84 -17.29
CA ILE A 146 26.48 -42.98 -16.10
C ILE A 146 27.74 -42.11 -16.23
N MET A 147 27.63 -40.80 -15.98
CA MET A 147 28.76 -39.87 -16.11
C MET A 147 29.58 -39.77 -14.81
N SER A 148 28.91 -39.69 -13.66
CA SER A 148 29.52 -39.57 -12.34
C SER A 148 28.61 -40.21 -11.28
N ASP A 149 28.19 -39.47 -10.25
CA ASP A 149 27.22 -39.91 -9.24
C ASP A 149 25.81 -39.45 -9.63
N PRO A 150 24.74 -40.21 -9.32
CA PRO A 150 23.36 -39.86 -9.70
C PRO A 150 22.93 -38.44 -9.33
N VAL A 151 23.36 -37.94 -8.18
CA VAL A 151 23.04 -36.57 -7.73
C VAL A 151 23.85 -35.52 -8.51
N ASN A 152 25.12 -35.81 -8.80
CA ASN A 152 25.97 -34.91 -9.58
C ASN A 152 25.56 -34.88 -11.06
N ASP A 153 25.06 -35.99 -11.59
CA ASP A 153 24.50 -36.07 -12.95
C ASP A 153 23.26 -35.18 -13.08
N ILE A 154 22.37 -35.17 -12.08
CA ILE A 154 21.24 -34.23 -12.02
C ILE A 154 21.73 -32.77 -12.06
N ARG A 155 22.78 -32.43 -11.29
CA ARG A 155 23.35 -31.07 -11.26
C ARG A 155 23.93 -30.67 -12.61
N ILE A 156 24.74 -31.55 -13.22
CA ILE A 156 25.41 -31.28 -14.50
C ILE A 156 24.38 -31.11 -15.61
N VAL A 157 23.46 -32.06 -15.76
CA VAL A 157 22.39 -31.99 -16.76
C VAL A 157 21.55 -30.73 -16.52
N GLY A 158 21.18 -30.44 -15.27
CA GLY A 158 20.37 -29.27 -14.94
C GLY A 158 21.03 -27.95 -15.33
N VAL A 159 22.33 -27.78 -15.06
CA VAL A 159 23.07 -26.57 -15.44
C VAL A 159 23.19 -26.44 -16.97
N ILE A 160 23.42 -27.54 -17.68
CA ILE A 160 23.45 -27.55 -19.16
C ILE A 160 22.08 -27.15 -19.73
N THR A 161 21.00 -27.75 -19.22
CA THR A 161 19.64 -27.49 -19.68
C THR A 161 19.22 -26.05 -19.42
N VAL A 162 19.41 -25.50 -18.21
CA VAL A 162 19.04 -24.12 -17.91
C VAL A 162 19.85 -23.11 -18.74
N THR A 163 21.11 -23.44 -19.06
CA THR A 163 21.94 -22.62 -19.97
C THR A 163 21.40 -22.64 -21.40
N GLY A 164 20.98 -23.82 -21.90
CA GLY A 164 20.32 -23.93 -23.21
C GLY A 164 18.98 -23.18 -23.26
N LEU A 165 18.15 -23.32 -22.22
CA LEU A 165 16.89 -22.60 -22.10
C LEU A 165 17.10 -21.08 -22.03
N MET A 166 18.15 -20.61 -21.36
CA MET A 166 18.52 -19.20 -21.35
C MET A 166 18.88 -18.70 -22.74
N GLY A 167 19.62 -19.49 -23.53
CA GLY A 167 19.88 -19.17 -24.94
C GLY A 167 18.61 -19.00 -25.76
N ILE A 168 17.61 -19.88 -25.57
CA ILE A 168 16.31 -19.78 -26.24
C ILE A 168 15.53 -18.54 -25.78
N ALA A 169 15.50 -18.26 -24.47
CA ALA A 169 14.82 -17.09 -23.93
C ALA A 169 15.39 -15.77 -24.49
N LEU A 170 16.73 -15.70 -24.68
CA LEU A 170 17.41 -14.53 -25.25
C LEU A 170 17.25 -14.39 -26.77
N ALA A 171 16.95 -15.47 -27.50
CA ALA A 171 16.73 -15.45 -28.95
C ALA A 171 15.40 -14.80 -29.37
N GLY A 172 14.45 -14.61 -28.46
CA GLY A 172 13.23 -13.80 -28.65
C GLY A 172 11.91 -14.54 -28.40
N MET A 173 10.85 -13.77 -28.05
CA MET A 173 9.52 -14.29 -27.65
C MET A 173 8.76 -15.04 -28.74
N GLU A 174 9.01 -14.78 -30.02
CA GLU A 174 8.29 -15.44 -31.11
C GLU A 174 8.57 -16.95 -31.18
N TRP A 175 9.81 -17.35 -30.91
CA TRP A 175 10.21 -18.75 -30.88
C TRP A 175 9.63 -19.48 -29.67
N GLU A 176 9.53 -18.80 -28.53
CA GLU A 176 8.87 -19.32 -27.32
C GLU A 176 7.40 -19.66 -27.59
N ALA A 177 6.63 -18.75 -28.19
CA ALA A 177 5.22 -18.96 -28.48
C ALA A 177 4.99 -20.14 -29.45
N LYS A 178 5.85 -20.29 -30.46
CA LYS A 178 5.78 -21.42 -31.41
C LYS A 178 6.15 -22.75 -30.73
N ALA A 179 7.19 -22.76 -29.89
CA ALA A 179 7.62 -23.94 -29.16
C ALA A 179 6.54 -24.46 -28.20
N GLN A 180 5.81 -23.57 -27.54
CA GLN A 180 4.73 -23.95 -26.62
C GLN A 180 3.61 -24.75 -27.29
N VAL A 181 3.23 -24.41 -28.52
CA VAL A 181 2.21 -25.17 -29.27
C VAL A 181 2.69 -26.59 -29.57
N VAL A 182 3.99 -26.74 -29.91
CA VAL A 182 4.60 -28.05 -30.13
C VAL A 182 4.62 -28.87 -28.84
N PHE A 183 5.08 -28.29 -27.72
CA PHE A 183 5.08 -28.97 -26.42
C PHE A 183 3.67 -29.39 -25.99
N PHE A 184 2.67 -28.55 -26.23
CA PHE A 184 1.28 -28.89 -25.93
C PHE A 184 0.81 -30.13 -26.70
N PHE A 185 1.12 -30.20 -27.99
CA PHE A 185 0.75 -31.36 -28.81
C PHE A 185 1.44 -32.64 -28.31
N VAL A 186 2.72 -32.58 -27.96
CA VAL A 186 3.46 -33.73 -27.41
C VAL A 186 2.84 -34.21 -26.09
N ILE A 187 2.43 -33.30 -25.20
CA ILE A 187 1.75 -33.64 -23.94
C ILE A 187 0.39 -34.29 -24.20
N MET A 188 -0.39 -33.79 -25.17
CA MET A 188 -1.68 -34.40 -25.54
C MET A 188 -1.52 -35.83 -26.06
N VAL A 189 -0.54 -36.05 -26.95
CA VAL A 189 -0.24 -37.38 -27.48
C VAL A 189 0.24 -38.31 -26.36
N SER A 190 1.04 -37.81 -25.41
CA SER A 190 1.46 -38.54 -24.20
C SER A 190 0.26 -38.97 -23.34
N PHE A 191 -0.74 -38.10 -23.12
CA PHE A 191 -1.94 -38.48 -22.36
C PHE A 191 -2.78 -39.55 -23.04
N VAL A 192 -2.99 -39.42 -24.35
CA VAL A 192 -3.71 -40.45 -25.12
C VAL A 192 -2.98 -41.79 -25.00
N ASN A 193 -1.65 -41.79 -25.12
CA ASN A 193 -0.82 -42.99 -24.96
C ASN A 193 -0.90 -43.61 -23.55
N TYR A 194 -0.99 -42.78 -22.50
CA TYR A 194 -1.20 -43.26 -21.14
C TYR A 194 -2.56 -43.96 -20.99
N PHE A 195 -3.67 -43.31 -21.37
CA PHE A 195 -5.01 -43.89 -21.23
C PHE A 195 -5.26 -45.09 -22.14
N VAL A 196 -4.64 -45.14 -23.32
CA VAL A 196 -4.68 -46.35 -24.15
C VAL A 196 -3.89 -47.48 -23.48
N GLY A 197 -2.74 -47.16 -22.86
CA GLY A 197 -1.92 -48.12 -22.12
C GLY A 197 -2.65 -48.81 -20.97
N THR A 198 -3.44 -48.05 -20.20
CA THR A 198 -4.22 -48.61 -19.08
C THR A 198 -5.31 -49.59 -19.52
N LEU A 199 -5.75 -49.55 -20.78
CA LEU A 199 -6.74 -50.46 -21.36
C LEU A 199 -6.11 -51.73 -21.95
N ILE A 200 -4.80 -51.72 -22.21
CA ILE A 200 -4.08 -52.89 -22.74
C ILE A 200 -3.83 -53.88 -21.59
N PRO A 201 -4.14 -55.18 -21.76
CA PRO A 201 -3.92 -56.19 -20.73
C PRO A 201 -2.44 -56.30 -20.37
N ALA A 202 -2.15 -56.48 -19.08
CA ALA A 202 -0.78 -56.58 -18.58
C ALA A 202 -0.04 -57.81 -19.14
N SER A 203 1.21 -57.60 -19.59
CA SER A 203 2.13 -58.69 -19.89
C SER A 203 2.78 -59.21 -18.59
N PRO A 204 3.29 -60.47 -18.56
CA PRO A 204 3.94 -61.02 -17.37
C PRO A 204 5.09 -60.14 -16.82
N GLU A 205 5.85 -59.48 -17.70
CA GLU A 205 6.91 -58.54 -17.31
C GLU A 205 6.36 -57.28 -16.62
N ARG A 206 5.21 -56.77 -17.07
CA ARG A 206 4.56 -55.60 -16.44
C ARG A 206 3.86 -56.00 -15.12
N MET A 207 3.35 -57.22 -15.04
CA MET A 207 2.82 -57.78 -13.79
C MET A 207 3.89 -57.94 -12.72
N ALA A 208 5.10 -58.39 -13.09
CA ALA A 208 6.24 -58.45 -12.18
C ALA A 208 6.59 -57.09 -11.56
N LYS A 209 6.37 -56.00 -12.31
CA LYS A 209 6.57 -54.61 -11.87
C LYS A 209 5.34 -53.99 -11.17
N GLY A 210 4.27 -54.75 -11.01
CA GLY A 210 3.09 -54.36 -10.23
C GLY A 210 1.86 -53.88 -11.03
N TYR A 211 1.86 -53.93 -12.37
CA TYR A 211 0.69 -53.56 -13.19
C TYR A 211 -0.22 -54.78 -13.48
N PHE A 212 -1.47 -54.72 -13.04
CA PHE A 212 -2.45 -55.82 -13.14
C PHE A 212 -3.73 -55.46 -13.92
N SER A 213 -3.68 -54.37 -14.70
CA SER A 213 -4.84 -53.75 -15.35
C SER A 213 -5.92 -53.33 -14.35
N TYR A 214 -7.07 -52.82 -14.80
CA TYR A 214 -8.14 -52.36 -13.90
C TYR A 214 -8.71 -53.49 -13.03
N ARG A 215 -8.51 -53.39 -11.72
CA ARG A 215 -9.05 -54.32 -10.72
C ARG A 215 -9.76 -53.58 -9.58
N GLY A 216 -10.93 -54.07 -9.20
CA GLY A 216 -11.71 -53.51 -8.09
C GLY A 216 -11.00 -53.65 -6.75
N ASP A 217 -10.32 -54.78 -6.53
CA ASP A 217 -9.65 -55.05 -5.26
C ASP A 217 -8.43 -54.16 -5.04
N ILE A 218 -7.64 -53.91 -6.11
CA ILE A 218 -6.51 -52.98 -6.09
C ILE A 218 -7.00 -51.55 -5.81
N PHE A 219 -8.10 -51.14 -6.43
CA PHE A 219 -8.71 -49.84 -6.16
C PHE A 219 -9.13 -49.69 -4.69
N LEU A 220 -9.71 -50.72 -4.09
CA LEU A 220 -10.13 -50.71 -2.69
C LEU A 220 -8.95 -50.71 -1.71
N GLU A 221 -7.87 -51.43 -2.00
CA GLU A 221 -6.65 -51.40 -1.18
C GLU A 221 -5.96 -50.03 -1.24
N ASN A 222 -5.86 -49.45 -2.44
CA ASN A 222 -5.23 -48.14 -2.65
C ASN A 222 -6.10 -46.95 -2.23
N ILE A 223 -7.32 -47.16 -1.72
CA ILE A 223 -8.20 -46.04 -1.32
C ILE A 223 -7.69 -45.33 -0.05
N GLY A 224 -7.16 -46.11 0.90
CA GLY A 224 -6.70 -45.63 2.20
C GLY A 224 -5.22 -45.20 2.16
N PRO A 225 -4.77 -44.30 3.04
CA PRO A 225 -3.37 -43.87 3.09
C PRO A 225 -2.44 -44.93 3.67
N GLU A 226 -1.20 -44.91 3.20
CA GLU A 226 -0.06 -45.63 3.76
C GLU A 226 1.18 -44.74 3.72
N TRP A 227 1.41 -44.01 4.81
CA TRP A 227 2.51 -43.04 4.89
C TRP A 227 3.86 -43.76 5.12
N ARG A 228 4.83 -43.48 4.27
CA ARG A 228 6.21 -43.99 4.35
C ARG A 228 7.22 -42.84 4.41
N GLY A 229 8.30 -43.05 5.15
CA GLY A 229 9.40 -42.09 5.32
C GLY A 229 9.07 -40.91 6.24
N GLU A 230 10.09 -40.07 6.50
CA GLU A 230 9.97 -38.92 7.43
C GLU A 230 9.07 -37.79 6.91
N THR A 231 8.86 -37.71 5.58
CA THR A 231 7.98 -36.72 4.93
C THR A 231 6.56 -37.24 4.69
N GLY A 232 6.27 -38.48 5.08
CA GLY A 232 4.98 -39.17 4.93
C GLY A 232 3.88 -38.56 5.79
N SER A 233 3.28 -37.46 5.32
CA SER A 233 2.12 -36.85 5.96
C SER A 233 1.23 -36.19 4.92
N PHE A 234 -0.04 -35.93 5.29
CA PHE A 234 -0.99 -35.25 4.42
C PHE A 234 -0.47 -33.89 3.90
N PHE A 235 0.04 -33.04 4.79
CA PHE A 235 0.58 -31.74 4.41
C PHE A 235 1.96 -31.85 3.73
N GLY A 236 2.74 -32.89 4.01
CA GLY A 236 3.95 -33.22 3.26
C GLY A 236 3.64 -33.47 1.78
N MET A 237 2.69 -34.37 1.49
CA MET A 237 2.26 -34.65 0.12
C MET A 237 1.58 -33.46 -0.55
N PHE A 238 0.78 -32.68 0.20
CA PHE A 238 0.21 -31.44 -0.31
C PHE A 238 1.32 -30.44 -0.71
N SER A 239 2.39 -30.31 0.08
CA SER A 239 3.48 -29.38 -0.21
C SER A 239 4.24 -29.72 -1.49
N ILE A 240 4.34 -31.00 -1.81
CA ILE A 240 4.97 -31.54 -3.02
C ILE A 240 4.00 -31.42 -4.22
N PHE A 241 2.70 -31.61 -3.98
CA PHE A 241 1.68 -31.50 -5.03
C PHE A 241 1.41 -30.05 -5.45
N PHE A 242 1.32 -29.11 -4.51
CA PHE A 242 0.82 -27.76 -4.75
C PHE A 242 1.50 -26.98 -5.89
N PRO A 243 2.82 -27.10 -6.17
CA PRO A 243 3.44 -26.44 -7.32
C PRO A 243 2.84 -26.87 -8.66
N SER A 244 2.20 -28.04 -8.73
CA SER A 244 1.47 -28.51 -9.92
C SER A 244 0.18 -27.73 -10.20
N ALA A 245 -0.24 -26.84 -9.30
CA ALA A 245 -1.45 -26.03 -9.44
C ALA A 245 -1.16 -24.53 -9.66
N THR A 246 0.10 -24.08 -9.61
CA THR A 246 0.42 -22.63 -9.52
C THR A 246 0.48 -21.88 -10.87
N GLY A 247 0.52 -22.57 -12.00
CA GLY A 247 0.67 -21.98 -13.34
C GLY A 247 -0.47 -21.05 -13.83
N ILE A 248 -1.42 -20.67 -12.98
CA ILE A 248 -2.67 -19.95 -13.35
C ILE A 248 -2.45 -18.51 -13.86
N LEU A 249 -1.31 -17.90 -13.52
CA LEU A 249 -0.96 -16.52 -13.88
C LEU A 249 -0.23 -16.41 -15.23
N ALA A 250 0.07 -17.54 -15.87
CA ALA A 250 0.80 -17.58 -17.14
C ALA A 250 0.10 -16.78 -18.25
N GLY A 251 -1.22 -16.90 -18.38
CA GLY A 251 -1.98 -16.16 -19.38
C GLY A 251 -2.10 -14.66 -19.09
N ALA A 252 -2.02 -14.24 -17.82
CA ALA A 252 -2.02 -12.84 -17.43
C ALA A 252 -0.67 -12.15 -17.70
N ASN A 253 0.43 -12.91 -17.79
CA ASN A 253 1.76 -12.38 -18.07
C ASN A 253 1.88 -11.76 -19.47
N ILE A 254 1.11 -12.26 -20.44
CA ILE A 254 1.10 -11.75 -21.82
C ILE A 254 -0.12 -10.87 -22.10
N SER A 255 -0.66 -10.20 -21.09
CA SER A 255 -1.87 -9.37 -21.22
C SER A 255 -1.78 -8.28 -22.30
N GLY A 256 -0.58 -7.85 -22.69
CA GLY A 256 -0.37 -6.91 -23.80
C GLY A 256 -0.57 -7.51 -25.19
N ASP A 257 -0.42 -8.84 -25.32
CA ASP A 257 -0.43 -9.54 -26.60
C ASP A 257 -1.79 -10.21 -26.91
N LEU A 258 -2.78 -10.02 -26.03
CA LEU A 258 -4.14 -10.55 -26.19
C LEU A 258 -5.04 -9.56 -26.95
N LYS A 259 -5.96 -10.10 -27.76
CA LYS A 259 -6.98 -9.28 -28.47
C LYS A 259 -7.89 -8.53 -27.48
N ASP A 260 -8.42 -9.25 -26.50
CA ASP A 260 -9.24 -8.71 -25.41
C ASP A 260 -8.84 -9.37 -24.09
N PRO A 261 -7.97 -8.73 -23.29
CA PRO A 261 -7.51 -9.30 -22.02
C PRO A 261 -8.62 -9.45 -20.98
N ALA A 262 -9.61 -8.57 -20.98
CA ALA A 262 -10.67 -8.55 -19.96
C ALA A 262 -11.60 -9.76 -20.08
N VAL A 263 -11.79 -10.28 -21.30
CA VAL A 263 -12.57 -11.50 -21.57
C VAL A 263 -11.67 -12.75 -21.61
N ALA A 264 -10.48 -12.65 -22.23
CA ALA A 264 -9.62 -13.79 -22.45
C ALA A 264 -9.01 -14.37 -21.17
N ILE A 265 -8.59 -13.52 -20.23
CA ILE A 265 -7.96 -13.96 -18.98
C ILE A 265 -8.96 -14.76 -18.13
N PRO A 266 -10.17 -14.26 -17.81
CA PRO A 266 -11.13 -15.03 -17.01
C PRO A 266 -11.52 -16.37 -17.64
N GLN A 267 -11.83 -16.38 -18.94
CA GLN A 267 -12.27 -17.61 -19.62
C GLN A 267 -11.14 -18.63 -19.71
N GLY A 268 -9.96 -18.20 -20.14
CA GLY A 268 -8.82 -19.10 -20.33
C GLY A 268 -8.27 -19.65 -19.01
N THR A 269 -8.11 -18.82 -17.98
CA THR A 269 -7.56 -19.27 -16.70
C THR A 269 -8.51 -20.22 -15.96
N LEU A 270 -9.81 -19.92 -15.87
CA LEU A 270 -10.75 -20.79 -15.17
C LEU A 270 -10.99 -22.11 -15.91
N MET A 271 -11.05 -22.08 -17.24
CA MET A 271 -11.15 -23.31 -18.04
C MET A 271 -9.90 -24.17 -17.91
N ALA A 272 -8.71 -23.55 -17.92
CA ALA A 272 -7.44 -24.27 -17.70
C ALA A 272 -7.43 -24.98 -16.35
N ILE A 273 -7.75 -24.27 -15.24
CA ILE A 273 -7.80 -24.86 -13.90
C ILE A 273 -8.76 -26.04 -13.84
N PHE A 274 -9.96 -25.90 -14.43
CA PHE A 274 -10.96 -26.95 -14.46
C PHE A 274 -10.47 -28.20 -15.21
N LEU A 275 -9.96 -28.03 -16.43
CA LEU A 275 -9.48 -29.14 -17.26
C LEU A 275 -8.27 -29.83 -16.63
N THR A 276 -7.31 -29.09 -16.08
CA THR A 276 -6.15 -29.68 -15.42
C THR A 276 -6.54 -30.42 -14.14
N THR A 277 -7.47 -29.88 -13.35
CA THR A 277 -7.98 -30.57 -12.15
C THR A 277 -8.63 -31.91 -12.53
N LEU A 278 -9.42 -31.93 -13.60
CA LEU A 278 -10.03 -33.15 -14.10
C LEU A 278 -8.97 -34.17 -14.53
N THR A 279 -7.91 -33.74 -15.23
CA THR A 279 -6.81 -34.64 -15.60
C THR A 279 -6.08 -35.23 -14.39
N TYR A 280 -5.81 -34.42 -13.35
CA TYR A 280 -5.16 -34.90 -12.12
C TYR A 280 -6.02 -35.94 -11.39
N LEU A 281 -7.33 -35.69 -11.26
CA LEU A 281 -8.26 -36.62 -10.62
C LEU A 281 -8.37 -37.95 -11.39
N ALA A 282 -8.45 -37.87 -12.72
CA ALA A 282 -8.53 -39.03 -13.59
C ALA A 282 -7.27 -39.90 -13.47
N ILE A 283 -6.07 -39.31 -13.58
CA ILE A 283 -4.81 -40.06 -13.53
C ILE A 283 -4.60 -40.70 -12.16
N ALA A 284 -4.90 -40.00 -11.06
CA ALA A 284 -4.82 -40.57 -9.71
C ALA A 284 -5.73 -41.80 -9.55
N ALA A 285 -6.95 -41.76 -10.10
CA ALA A 285 -7.88 -42.88 -10.02
C ALA A 285 -7.48 -44.05 -10.93
N THR A 286 -7.01 -43.77 -12.15
CA THR A 286 -6.62 -44.82 -13.09
C THR A 286 -5.34 -45.51 -12.68
N ILE A 287 -4.36 -44.80 -12.11
CA ILE A 287 -3.12 -45.43 -11.68
C ILE A 287 -3.31 -46.25 -10.40
N GLY A 288 -4.08 -45.73 -9.44
CA GLY A 288 -4.39 -46.42 -8.19
C GLY A 288 -5.33 -47.63 -8.36
N SER A 289 -6.02 -47.76 -9.49
CA SER A 289 -6.85 -48.96 -9.79
C SER A 289 -6.11 -50.04 -10.57
N CYS A 290 -4.90 -49.75 -11.07
CA CYS A 290 -4.16 -50.61 -11.98
C CYS A 290 -2.85 -51.15 -11.42
N VAL A 291 -2.26 -50.46 -10.43
CA VAL A 291 -0.90 -50.74 -9.93
C VAL A 291 -0.93 -50.95 -8.42
N ILE A 292 -0.28 -52.01 -7.95
CA ILE A 292 -0.10 -52.27 -6.52
C ILE A 292 1.05 -51.41 -5.94
N ARG A 293 1.08 -51.21 -4.62
CA ARG A 293 2.07 -50.33 -3.97
C ARG A 293 3.52 -50.81 -4.10
N ASP A 294 3.72 -52.12 -3.97
CA ASP A 294 5.05 -52.74 -3.93
C ASP A 294 5.15 -53.88 -4.93
N ALA A 295 6.27 -53.91 -5.66
CA ALA A 295 6.62 -55.00 -6.56
C ALA A 295 8.14 -55.17 -6.65
N THR A 296 8.60 -56.40 -6.83
CA THR A 296 10.03 -56.74 -6.96
C THR A 296 10.57 -56.56 -8.37
N GLY A 297 9.74 -56.72 -9.41
CA GLY A 297 10.18 -56.73 -10.81
C GLY A 297 10.76 -58.06 -11.31
N SER A 298 10.84 -59.08 -10.44
CA SER A 298 11.36 -60.41 -10.77
C SER A 298 10.25 -61.34 -11.30
N ILE A 299 10.47 -61.95 -12.46
CA ILE A 299 9.53 -62.94 -13.05
C ILE A 299 9.54 -64.26 -12.24
N ASN A 300 10.60 -64.52 -11.48
CA ASN A 300 10.74 -65.74 -10.68
C ASN A 300 9.76 -65.77 -9.49
N ASP A 301 9.11 -64.65 -9.18
CA ASP A 301 8.20 -64.49 -8.05
C ASP A 301 6.77 -64.94 -8.41
N THR A 302 6.62 -65.65 -9.54
CA THR A 302 5.36 -66.26 -9.98
C THR A 302 5.05 -67.50 -9.15
N LEU A 303 3.86 -67.51 -8.55
CA LEU A 303 3.32 -68.65 -7.85
C LEU A 303 2.74 -69.64 -8.86
N GLY A 304 3.23 -70.88 -8.85
CA GLY A 304 2.64 -71.97 -9.63
C GLY A 304 1.19 -72.23 -9.25
N ALA A 305 0.38 -72.75 -10.17
CA ALA A 305 -1.06 -73.01 -10.03
C ALA A 305 -1.41 -74.17 -9.05
N GLY A 306 -0.86 -74.15 -7.83
CA GLY A 306 -1.15 -75.11 -6.75
C GLY A 306 -1.78 -74.42 -5.54
N ASN A 307 -2.72 -75.11 -4.87
CA ASN A 307 -3.37 -74.65 -3.65
C ASN A 307 -2.35 -74.43 -2.53
N PHE A 308 -1.97 -73.18 -2.28
CA PHE A 308 -1.16 -72.78 -1.13
C PHE A 308 -2.04 -72.71 0.12
N THR A 309 -1.73 -73.57 1.09
CA THR A 309 -2.26 -73.48 2.46
C THR A 309 -1.60 -72.32 3.19
N GLY A 310 -2.40 -71.44 3.79
CA GLY A 310 -2.02 -70.10 4.23
C GLY A 310 -0.77 -70.00 5.12
N GLY A 311 0.11 -69.06 4.76
CA GLY A 311 1.25 -68.63 5.56
C GLY A 311 2.36 -67.89 4.78
N GLU A 312 2.64 -68.30 3.53
CA GLU A 312 3.86 -67.88 2.81
C GLU A 312 3.70 -66.69 1.84
N CYS A 313 2.46 -66.31 1.50
CA CYS A 313 2.18 -65.15 0.64
C CYS A 313 1.04 -64.33 1.24
N ALA A 314 1.34 -63.07 1.56
CA ALA A 314 0.40 -62.08 2.07
C ALA A 314 0.35 -60.86 1.14
N GLY A 315 -0.86 -60.41 0.80
CA GLY A 315 -1.11 -59.24 -0.04
C GLY A 315 -1.90 -59.56 -1.31
N LEU A 316 -2.34 -58.52 -2.01
CA LEU A 316 -3.19 -58.64 -3.20
C LEU A 316 -2.46 -59.27 -4.40
N GLY A 317 -1.13 -59.16 -4.48
CA GLY A 317 -0.32 -59.85 -5.49
C GLY A 317 -0.52 -61.38 -5.48
N CYS A 318 -0.73 -61.98 -4.30
CA CYS A 318 -0.91 -63.42 -4.15
C CYS A 318 -2.18 -63.92 -4.83
N ASN A 319 -3.26 -63.13 -4.78
CA ASN A 319 -4.53 -63.45 -5.46
C ASN A 319 -4.38 -63.48 -6.99
N TYR A 320 -3.35 -62.80 -7.52
CA TYR A 320 -3.02 -62.75 -8.93
C TYR A 320 -1.84 -63.66 -9.30
N GLY A 321 -1.36 -64.51 -8.38
CA GLY A 321 -0.29 -65.48 -8.62
C GLY A 321 1.13 -64.92 -8.50
N TRP A 322 1.35 -63.86 -7.72
CA TRP A 322 2.67 -63.25 -7.50
C TRP A 322 2.98 -63.10 -6.01
N ASN A 323 4.19 -63.47 -5.58
CA ASN A 323 4.62 -63.32 -4.18
C ASN A 323 5.58 -62.14 -4.00
N PHE A 324 5.07 -61.03 -3.48
CA PHE A 324 5.85 -59.82 -3.17
C PHE A 324 6.12 -59.65 -1.66
N THR A 325 5.75 -60.63 -0.83
CA THR A 325 5.70 -60.46 0.64
C THR A 325 7.07 -60.21 1.28
N GLU A 326 8.13 -60.88 0.81
CA GLU A 326 9.49 -60.69 1.33
C GLU A 326 9.97 -59.25 1.14
N CYS A 327 9.71 -58.71 -0.05
CA CYS A 327 10.07 -57.37 -0.45
C CYS A 327 9.33 -56.29 0.34
N THR A 328 8.02 -56.47 0.54
CA THR A 328 7.19 -55.55 1.33
C THR A 328 7.61 -55.51 2.80
N LEU A 329 7.96 -56.65 3.39
CA LEU A 329 8.41 -56.73 4.79
C LEU A 329 9.83 -56.17 4.97
N ALA A 330 10.72 -56.41 4.02
CA ALA A 330 12.09 -55.91 4.04
C ALA A 330 12.18 -54.42 3.67
N GLY A 331 11.16 -53.86 3.00
CA GLY A 331 11.18 -52.49 2.49
C GLY A 331 12.18 -52.28 1.34
N THR A 332 12.54 -53.34 0.63
CA THR A 332 13.57 -53.35 -0.42
C THR A 332 12.99 -53.39 -1.83
N CYS A 333 11.73 -52.98 -2.00
CA CYS A 333 11.06 -53.01 -3.30
C CYS A 333 11.55 -51.91 -4.23
N GLU A 334 11.94 -52.31 -5.43
CA GLU A 334 12.40 -51.40 -6.48
C GLU A 334 11.22 -50.87 -7.33
N TYR A 335 10.17 -51.67 -7.50
CA TYR A 335 9.01 -51.32 -8.33
C TYR A 335 7.73 -51.20 -7.50
N GLY A 336 6.64 -50.87 -8.20
CA GLY A 336 5.34 -50.57 -7.60
C GLY A 336 5.10 -49.08 -7.43
N LEU A 337 3.84 -48.73 -7.13
CA LEU A 337 3.37 -47.35 -7.11
C LEU A 337 4.11 -46.47 -6.09
N ALA A 338 4.65 -47.04 -5.01
CA ALA A 338 5.32 -46.32 -3.94
C ALA A 338 6.83 -46.14 -4.14
N ASN A 339 7.47 -46.96 -4.98
CA ASN A 339 8.93 -47.02 -5.09
C ASN A 339 9.44 -46.53 -6.46
N ASP A 340 8.68 -46.75 -7.54
CA ASP A 340 9.05 -46.34 -8.90
C ASP A 340 8.37 -45.03 -9.32
N TYR A 341 9.15 -43.95 -9.42
CA TYR A 341 8.65 -42.65 -9.91
C TYR A 341 8.24 -42.67 -11.39
N GLN A 342 8.72 -43.64 -12.18
CA GLN A 342 8.39 -43.81 -13.60
C GLN A 342 7.20 -44.76 -13.84
N THR A 343 6.40 -45.04 -12.81
CA THR A 343 5.20 -45.91 -12.90
C THR A 343 4.29 -45.52 -14.07
N MET A 344 4.14 -44.23 -14.38
CA MET A 344 3.30 -43.76 -15.50
C MET A 344 3.85 -44.19 -16.87
N SER A 345 5.17 -44.29 -17.01
CA SER A 345 5.85 -44.80 -18.22
C SER A 345 5.64 -46.32 -18.36
N MET A 346 5.68 -47.05 -17.25
CA MET A 346 5.46 -48.50 -17.20
C MET A 346 4.04 -48.91 -17.60
N VAL A 347 3.02 -48.15 -17.18
CA VAL A 347 1.61 -48.42 -17.49
C VAL A 347 1.21 -48.05 -18.93
N SER A 348 1.95 -47.14 -19.56
CA SER A 348 1.60 -46.61 -20.89
C SER A 348 1.72 -47.66 -22.02
N ALA A 349 1.11 -47.37 -23.18
CA ALA A 349 1.21 -48.25 -24.34
C ALA A 349 2.64 -48.24 -24.90
N PHE A 350 3.23 -47.04 -25.05
CA PHE A 350 4.60 -46.83 -25.51
C PHE A 350 5.37 -45.90 -24.56
N SER A 351 6.30 -46.46 -23.79
CA SER A 351 7.06 -45.77 -22.73
C SER A 351 7.84 -44.53 -23.19
N PRO A 352 8.59 -44.54 -24.32
CA PRO A 352 9.37 -43.37 -24.76
C PRO A 352 8.52 -42.12 -25.04
N LEU A 353 7.24 -42.29 -25.34
CA LEU A 353 6.32 -41.18 -25.58
C LEU A 353 5.90 -40.48 -24.28
N ILE A 354 5.83 -41.20 -23.15
CA ILE A 354 5.66 -40.59 -21.83
C ILE A 354 6.90 -39.78 -21.47
N THR A 355 8.09 -40.33 -21.71
CA THR A 355 9.36 -39.60 -21.52
C THR A 355 9.41 -38.31 -22.35
N ALA A 356 8.99 -38.37 -23.62
CA ALA A 356 8.85 -37.16 -24.46
C ALA A 356 7.82 -36.17 -23.89
N GLY A 357 6.72 -36.66 -23.32
CA GLY A 357 5.73 -35.88 -22.59
C GLY A 357 6.30 -35.19 -21.34
N ILE A 358 7.13 -35.89 -20.57
CA ILE A 358 7.84 -35.34 -19.40
C ILE A 358 8.74 -34.20 -19.86
N PHE A 359 9.57 -34.44 -20.89
CA PHE A 359 10.47 -33.41 -21.42
C PHE A 359 9.71 -32.19 -21.92
N ALA A 360 8.60 -32.39 -22.64
CA ALA A 360 7.76 -31.29 -23.11
C ALA A 360 7.20 -30.48 -21.93
N ALA A 361 6.65 -31.13 -20.91
CA ALA A 361 6.06 -30.48 -19.73
C ALA A 361 7.08 -29.71 -18.88
N THR A 362 8.27 -30.31 -18.65
CA THR A 362 9.31 -29.69 -17.84
C THR A 362 9.98 -28.53 -18.56
N LEU A 363 10.34 -28.71 -19.84
CA LEU A 363 11.01 -27.66 -20.63
C LEU A 363 10.06 -26.50 -20.93
N SER A 364 8.77 -26.76 -21.21
CA SER A 364 7.80 -25.70 -21.45
C SER A 364 7.59 -24.83 -20.21
N SER A 365 7.40 -25.44 -19.05
CA SER A 365 7.17 -24.74 -17.77
C SER A 365 8.42 -23.97 -17.34
N ALA A 366 9.60 -24.59 -17.45
CA ALA A 366 10.87 -23.93 -17.15
C ALA A 366 11.09 -22.71 -18.04
N LEU A 367 10.87 -22.82 -19.36
CA LEU A 367 11.03 -21.72 -20.30
C LEU A 367 10.05 -20.58 -20.00
N ALA A 368 8.79 -20.89 -19.72
CA ALA A 368 7.78 -19.89 -19.39
C ALA A 368 8.09 -19.12 -18.09
N CYS A 369 8.52 -19.83 -17.03
CA CYS A 369 8.96 -19.19 -15.79
C CYS A 369 10.23 -18.37 -15.97
N LEU A 370 11.16 -18.82 -16.83
CA LEU A 370 12.42 -18.15 -17.13
C LEU A 370 12.22 -16.82 -17.89
N VAL A 371 11.18 -16.73 -18.73
CA VAL A 371 10.78 -15.48 -19.39
C VAL A 371 9.93 -14.61 -18.44
N SER A 372 9.05 -15.22 -17.64
CA SER A 372 8.14 -14.48 -16.76
C SER A 372 8.85 -13.76 -15.61
N ALA A 373 9.79 -14.40 -14.91
CA ALA A 373 10.44 -13.82 -13.74
C ALA A 373 11.17 -12.49 -14.05
N PRO A 374 12.08 -12.44 -15.05
CA PRO A 374 12.78 -11.22 -15.42
C PRO A 374 11.88 -10.07 -15.86
N LYS A 375 10.80 -10.36 -16.59
CA LYS A 375 9.89 -9.32 -17.11
C LYS A 375 9.07 -8.69 -15.98
N VAL A 376 8.54 -9.50 -15.08
CA VAL A 376 7.88 -9.01 -13.85
C VAL A 376 8.85 -8.17 -13.02
N PHE A 377 10.08 -8.64 -12.86
CA PHE A 377 11.11 -7.92 -12.10
C PHE A 377 11.51 -6.60 -12.76
N GLN A 378 11.65 -6.57 -14.08
CA GLN A 378 11.98 -5.36 -14.83
C GLN A 378 10.91 -4.29 -14.63
N CYS A 379 9.63 -4.64 -14.82
CA CYS A 379 8.53 -3.68 -14.63
C CYS A 379 8.49 -3.14 -13.19
N LEU A 380 8.71 -4.00 -12.19
CA LEU A 380 8.83 -3.58 -10.79
C LEU A 380 9.98 -2.57 -10.59
N CYS A 381 11.13 -2.82 -11.22
CA CYS A 381 12.31 -1.97 -11.11
C CYS A 381 12.13 -0.63 -11.85
N GLN A 382 11.39 -0.59 -12.96
CA GLN A 382 11.07 0.64 -13.70
C GLN A 382 10.24 1.60 -12.87
N ASP A 383 9.38 1.09 -11.99
CA ASP A 383 8.55 1.90 -11.10
C ASP A 383 9.33 2.52 -9.91
N ASN A 384 10.62 2.18 -9.73
CA ASN A 384 11.52 2.72 -8.70
C ASN A 384 10.96 2.70 -7.26
N LEU A 385 10.08 1.73 -6.97
CA LEU A 385 9.49 1.53 -5.65
C LEU A 385 10.58 1.26 -4.61
N TYR A 386 11.50 0.35 -4.93
CA TYR A 386 12.69 0.04 -4.14
C TYR A 386 13.94 0.64 -4.83
N PRO A 387 14.72 1.51 -4.16
CA PRO A 387 15.79 2.27 -4.80
C PRO A 387 17.00 1.41 -5.19
N LEU A 388 17.26 0.32 -4.47
CA LEU A 388 18.43 -0.53 -4.70
C LEU A 388 18.31 -1.41 -5.95
N ILE A 389 17.09 -1.70 -6.40
CA ILE A 389 16.86 -2.62 -7.54
C ILE A 389 16.72 -1.91 -8.89
N GLY A 390 16.75 -0.57 -8.92
CA GLY A 390 16.63 0.21 -10.17
C GLY A 390 17.68 -0.13 -11.23
N PHE A 391 18.82 -0.71 -10.82
CA PHE A 391 19.84 -1.26 -11.73
C PHE A 391 19.28 -2.30 -12.72
N PHE A 392 18.29 -3.10 -12.32
CA PHE A 392 17.69 -4.16 -13.14
C PHE A 392 16.57 -3.67 -14.07
N ALA A 393 16.19 -2.39 -14.00
CA ALA A 393 15.13 -1.81 -14.84
C ALA A 393 15.52 -1.62 -16.32
N LYS A 394 16.83 -1.59 -16.61
CA LYS A 394 17.35 -1.26 -17.94
C LYS A 394 17.06 -2.38 -18.94
N GLY A 395 16.20 -2.09 -19.92
CA GLY A 395 15.97 -2.93 -21.09
C GLY A 395 17.05 -2.73 -22.17
N TYR A 396 17.30 -3.76 -22.96
CA TYR A 396 18.29 -3.77 -24.05
C TYR A 396 17.64 -4.21 -25.37
N GLY A 397 18.15 -3.71 -26.50
CA GLY A 397 17.64 -4.03 -27.84
C GLY A 397 16.31 -3.36 -28.20
N LYS A 398 15.76 -3.72 -29.37
CA LYS A 398 14.50 -3.14 -29.89
C LYS A 398 13.28 -3.51 -29.04
N ASN A 399 13.28 -4.70 -28.43
CA ASN A 399 12.16 -5.23 -27.64
C ASN A 399 12.28 -4.93 -26.12
N GLN A 400 13.22 -4.08 -25.71
CA GLN A 400 13.48 -3.73 -24.31
C GLN A 400 13.70 -4.94 -23.37
N GLU A 401 14.39 -5.98 -23.82
CA GLU A 401 14.58 -7.21 -23.03
C GLU A 401 15.51 -6.99 -21.81
N PRO A 402 15.16 -7.50 -20.61
CA PRO A 402 15.90 -7.23 -19.37
C PRO A 402 17.07 -8.20 -19.13
N LEU A 403 18.16 -8.05 -19.89
CA LEU A 403 19.35 -8.92 -19.79
C LEU A 403 19.89 -9.08 -18.35
N ARG A 404 19.88 -8.01 -17.55
CA ARG A 404 20.34 -8.03 -16.16
C ARG A 404 19.44 -8.87 -15.25
N ALA A 405 18.12 -8.83 -15.48
CA ALA A 405 17.17 -9.60 -14.70
C ALA A 405 17.16 -11.08 -15.13
N TYR A 406 17.40 -11.38 -16.42
CA TYR A 406 17.68 -12.74 -16.89
C TYR A 406 18.91 -13.32 -16.19
N ALA A 407 20.00 -12.56 -16.12
CA ALA A 407 21.21 -13.00 -15.41
C ALA A 407 20.95 -13.28 -13.92
N LEU A 408 20.18 -12.42 -13.24
CA LEU A 408 19.78 -12.65 -11.84
C LEU A 408 18.95 -13.93 -11.68
N THR A 409 17.96 -14.11 -12.55
CA THR A 409 17.08 -15.29 -12.55
C THR A 409 17.88 -16.56 -12.81
N PHE A 410 18.86 -16.53 -13.72
CA PHE A 410 19.76 -17.64 -13.99
C PHE A 410 20.60 -18.02 -12.77
N ILE A 411 21.23 -17.04 -12.11
CA ILE A 411 22.05 -17.28 -10.92
C ILE A 411 21.19 -17.90 -9.81
N LEU A 412 19.98 -17.38 -9.59
CA LEU A 412 19.05 -17.94 -8.62
C LEU A 412 18.62 -19.36 -9.00
N ALA A 413 18.25 -19.60 -10.26
CA ALA A 413 17.86 -20.93 -10.73
C ALA A 413 18.99 -21.94 -10.55
N VAL A 414 20.23 -21.60 -10.93
CA VAL A 414 21.41 -22.45 -10.73
C VAL A 414 21.63 -22.76 -9.25
N ALA A 415 21.53 -21.78 -8.36
CA ALA A 415 21.69 -22.00 -6.91
C ALA A 415 20.71 -23.05 -6.36
N PHE A 416 19.45 -23.04 -6.81
CA PHE A 416 18.45 -24.04 -6.42
C PHE A 416 18.62 -25.39 -7.16
N ILE A 417 19.09 -25.39 -8.42
CA ILE A 417 19.41 -26.62 -9.15
C ILE A 417 20.51 -27.42 -8.44
N LEU A 418 21.48 -26.75 -7.82
CA LEU A 418 22.57 -27.41 -7.08
C LEU A 418 22.10 -28.23 -5.86
N ILE A 419 20.89 -27.98 -5.35
CA ILE A 419 20.27 -28.82 -4.30
C ILE A 419 20.01 -30.24 -4.85
N ALA A 420 19.65 -30.36 -6.14
CA ALA A 420 19.47 -31.61 -6.88
C ALA A 420 18.41 -32.59 -6.31
N GLU A 421 17.52 -32.10 -5.45
CA GLU A 421 16.44 -32.89 -4.86
C GLU A 421 15.09 -32.20 -5.01
N LEU A 422 14.21 -32.78 -5.84
CA LEU A 422 12.92 -32.19 -6.18
C LEU A 422 12.00 -32.03 -4.95
N ASN A 423 11.99 -33.02 -4.06
CA ASN A 423 11.11 -33.07 -2.89
C ASN A 423 11.46 -32.00 -1.84
N THR A 424 12.68 -31.48 -1.85
CA THR A 424 13.14 -30.40 -0.96
C THR A 424 12.86 -29.01 -1.57
N ILE A 425 12.90 -28.89 -2.90
CA ILE A 425 12.64 -27.62 -3.61
C ILE A 425 11.14 -27.30 -3.66
N ALA A 426 10.29 -28.30 -3.86
CA ALA A 426 8.84 -28.10 -4.03
C ALA A 426 8.14 -27.39 -2.86
N PRO A 427 8.39 -27.73 -1.57
CA PRO A 427 7.77 -27.03 -0.43
C PRO A 427 8.13 -25.54 -0.35
N ILE A 428 9.36 -25.17 -0.74
CA ILE A 428 9.81 -23.77 -0.76
C ILE A 428 8.96 -22.97 -1.76
N ILE A 429 8.80 -23.52 -2.97
CA ILE A 429 7.98 -22.92 -4.03
C ILE A 429 6.52 -22.77 -3.58
N SER A 430 5.96 -23.82 -2.97
CA SER A 430 4.60 -23.81 -2.46
C SER A 430 4.34 -22.64 -1.51
N ASN A 431 5.27 -22.37 -0.59
CA ASN A 431 5.13 -21.25 0.35
C ASN A 431 5.16 -19.88 -0.34
N PHE A 432 6.05 -19.65 -1.32
CA PHE A 432 6.09 -18.38 -2.04
C PHE A 432 4.85 -18.13 -2.90
N PHE A 433 4.33 -19.16 -3.58
CA PHE A 433 3.10 -19.02 -4.37
C PHE A 433 1.86 -18.87 -3.49
N LEU A 434 1.71 -19.67 -2.42
CA LEU A 434 0.61 -19.52 -1.45
C LEU A 434 0.57 -18.11 -0.88
N CYS A 435 1.73 -17.54 -0.56
CA CYS A 435 1.81 -16.19 -0.03
C CYS A 435 1.44 -15.13 -1.07
N SER A 436 1.91 -15.29 -2.32
CA SER A 436 1.52 -14.41 -3.43
C SER A 436 0.01 -14.46 -3.68
N TYR A 437 -0.59 -15.65 -3.62
CA TYR A 437 -2.05 -15.82 -3.78
C TYR A 437 -2.83 -15.25 -2.61
N ALA A 438 -2.34 -15.42 -1.37
CA ALA A 438 -2.93 -14.82 -0.20
C ALA A 438 -2.97 -13.29 -0.33
N LEU A 439 -1.88 -12.67 -0.79
CA LEU A 439 -1.80 -11.24 -1.01
C LEU A 439 -2.73 -10.76 -2.13
N ILE A 440 -2.80 -11.46 -3.27
CA ILE A 440 -3.73 -11.11 -4.36
C ILE A 440 -5.18 -11.13 -3.85
N ASN A 441 -5.56 -12.21 -3.16
CA ASN A 441 -6.90 -12.39 -2.62
C ASN A 441 -7.24 -11.34 -1.54
N PHE A 442 -6.32 -11.11 -0.59
CA PHE A 442 -6.49 -10.09 0.44
C PHE A 442 -6.60 -8.68 -0.15
N SER A 443 -5.80 -8.38 -1.17
CA SER A 443 -5.81 -7.07 -1.84
C SER A 443 -7.15 -6.80 -2.53
N CYS A 444 -7.71 -7.79 -3.22
CA CYS A 444 -9.03 -7.67 -3.85
C CYS A 444 -10.14 -7.48 -2.81
N PHE A 445 -10.08 -8.21 -1.69
CA PHE A 445 -10.99 -8.01 -0.56
C PHE A 445 -10.88 -6.58 0.02
N HIS A 446 -9.65 -6.14 0.30
CA HIS A 446 -9.37 -4.82 0.87
C HIS A 446 -9.82 -3.68 -0.06
N ALA A 447 -9.55 -3.77 -1.36
CA ALA A 447 -9.99 -2.78 -2.34
C ALA A 447 -11.54 -2.70 -2.43
N THR A 448 -12.22 -3.84 -2.31
CA THR A 448 -13.69 -3.89 -2.35
C THR A 448 -14.33 -3.33 -1.08
N ILE A 449 -13.77 -3.62 0.11
CA ILE A 449 -14.35 -3.13 1.38
C ILE A 449 -14.13 -1.64 1.61
N THR A 450 -12.99 -1.11 1.14
CA THR A 450 -12.63 0.32 1.21
C THR A 450 -13.34 1.16 0.14
N LYS A 451 -14.18 0.54 -0.71
CA LYS A 451 -14.91 1.20 -1.81
C LYS A 451 -14.00 2.13 -2.62
N SER A 452 -12.80 1.67 -2.94
CA SER A 452 -11.82 2.46 -3.70
C SER A 452 -12.42 2.90 -5.04
N PRO A 453 -12.42 4.20 -5.40
CA PRO A 453 -13.07 4.67 -6.63
C PRO A 453 -12.50 4.05 -7.92
N GLY A 454 -11.22 3.65 -7.90
CA GLY A 454 -10.53 2.98 -9.00
C GLY A 454 -10.74 1.47 -9.06
N TRP A 455 -11.51 0.89 -8.12
CA TRP A 455 -11.83 -0.54 -8.07
C TRP A 455 -13.30 -0.76 -8.44
N ARG A 456 -13.54 -1.16 -9.69
CA ARG A 456 -14.86 -1.42 -10.29
C ARG A 456 -14.81 -2.69 -11.17
N PRO A 457 -14.54 -3.86 -10.58
CA PRO A 457 -14.49 -5.11 -11.35
C PRO A 457 -15.87 -5.39 -11.97
N SER A 458 -15.91 -5.68 -13.28
CA SER A 458 -17.15 -6.06 -13.98
C SER A 458 -17.41 -7.56 -13.96
N PHE A 459 -16.46 -8.35 -13.46
CA PHE A 459 -16.57 -9.82 -13.41
C PHE A 459 -17.65 -10.30 -12.42
N ARG A 460 -18.66 -11.00 -12.95
CA ARG A 460 -19.89 -11.38 -12.22
C ARG A 460 -19.68 -12.37 -11.07
N TYR A 461 -18.74 -13.30 -11.21
CA TYR A 461 -18.55 -14.39 -10.23
C TYR A 461 -17.59 -14.03 -9.08
N PHE A 462 -17.07 -12.80 -9.06
CA PHE A 462 -16.22 -12.33 -7.98
C PHE A 462 -17.06 -11.97 -6.73
N SER A 463 -16.60 -12.44 -5.57
CA SER A 463 -17.15 -12.06 -4.26
C SER A 463 -16.03 -11.75 -3.29
N LYS A 464 -16.17 -10.63 -2.57
CA LYS A 464 -15.19 -10.19 -1.56
C LYS A 464 -14.98 -11.22 -0.45
N TRP A 465 -16.03 -11.94 -0.05
CA TRP A 465 -15.93 -12.94 1.01
C TRP A 465 -15.21 -14.21 0.55
N THR A 466 -15.41 -14.60 -0.71
CA THR A 466 -14.67 -15.70 -1.33
C THR A 466 -13.17 -15.34 -1.40
N ALA A 467 -12.84 -14.10 -1.78
CA ALA A 467 -11.45 -13.63 -1.76
C ALA A 467 -10.86 -13.63 -0.34
N LEU A 468 -11.59 -13.17 0.69
CA LEU A 468 -11.12 -13.24 2.07
C LEU A 468 -10.87 -14.69 2.53
N PHE A 469 -11.80 -15.60 2.22
CA PHE A 469 -11.64 -17.02 2.51
C PHE A 469 -10.38 -17.59 1.84
N GLY A 470 -10.16 -17.28 0.55
CA GLY A 470 -8.97 -17.65 -0.20
C GLY A 470 -7.67 -17.10 0.41
N ALA A 471 -7.69 -15.88 0.96
CA ALA A 471 -6.52 -15.32 1.64
C ALA A 471 -6.21 -16.07 2.95
N ILE A 472 -7.24 -16.31 3.77
CA ILE A 472 -7.10 -16.99 5.07
C ILE A 472 -6.63 -18.42 4.87
N ILE A 473 -7.27 -19.19 3.98
CA ILE A 473 -6.92 -20.59 3.76
C ILE A 473 -5.48 -20.73 3.23
N SER A 474 -5.03 -19.85 2.33
CA SER A 474 -3.65 -19.86 1.85
C SER A 474 -2.63 -19.60 2.95
N VAL A 475 -2.91 -18.66 3.87
CA VAL A 475 -2.03 -18.39 5.03
C VAL A 475 -2.01 -19.58 5.98
N VAL A 476 -3.18 -20.15 6.30
CA VAL A 476 -3.28 -21.33 7.18
C VAL A 476 -2.50 -22.51 6.59
N ILE A 477 -2.71 -22.82 5.31
CA ILE A 477 -1.97 -23.89 4.62
C ILE A 477 -0.46 -23.62 4.68
N MET A 478 -0.01 -22.39 4.40
CA MET A 478 1.41 -22.03 4.45
C MET A 478 2.06 -22.33 5.81
N PHE A 479 1.38 -22.03 6.92
CA PHE A 479 1.86 -22.37 8.27
C PHE A 479 1.83 -23.88 8.55
N LEU A 480 0.86 -24.61 7.99
CA LEU A 480 0.76 -26.07 8.11
C LEU A 480 1.84 -26.80 7.29
N LEU A 481 2.33 -26.22 6.20
CA LEU A 481 3.44 -26.79 5.43
C LEU A 481 4.77 -26.63 6.16
N ASN A 482 5.15 -25.39 6.45
CA ASN A 482 6.40 -25.09 7.13
C ASN A 482 6.33 -23.72 7.83
N TRP A 483 6.07 -23.76 9.14
CA TRP A 483 5.83 -22.57 9.96
C TRP A 483 7.00 -21.58 10.00
N TRP A 484 8.25 -22.04 10.02
CA TRP A 484 9.42 -21.15 10.14
C TRP A 484 9.67 -20.42 8.81
N SER A 485 9.56 -21.13 7.68
CA SER A 485 9.67 -20.50 6.36
C SER A 485 8.49 -19.56 6.09
N ALA A 486 7.28 -19.90 6.53
CA ALA A 486 6.10 -19.04 6.47
C ALA A 486 6.33 -17.71 7.21
N LEU A 487 6.91 -17.77 8.41
CA LEU A 487 7.22 -16.58 9.21
C LEU A 487 8.26 -15.67 8.54
N ILE A 488 9.28 -16.25 7.88
CA ILE A 488 10.27 -15.49 7.10
C ILE A 488 9.60 -14.78 5.93
N VAL A 489 8.77 -15.48 5.14
CA VAL A 489 8.09 -14.88 3.98
C VAL A 489 7.13 -13.77 4.40
N VAL A 490 6.35 -13.98 5.46
CA VAL A 490 5.46 -12.94 6.02
C VAL A 490 6.26 -11.75 6.55
N GLY A 491 7.42 -11.99 7.19
CA GLY A 491 8.33 -10.93 7.62
C GLY A 491 8.85 -10.09 6.45
N ILE A 492 9.28 -10.72 5.36
CA ILE A 492 9.72 -10.03 4.13
C ILE A 492 8.60 -9.14 3.58
N ILE A 493 7.36 -9.63 3.55
CA ILE A 493 6.20 -8.85 3.09
C ILE A 493 5.95 -7.65 3.96
N PHE A 494 5.92 -7.84 5.28
CA PHE A 494 5.65 -6.76 6.21
C PHE A 494 6.70 -5.65 6.06
N VAL A 495 7.99 -6.02 5.95
CA VAL A 495 9.08 -5.08 5.71
C VAL A 495 8.92 -4.36 4.37
N SER A 496 8.60 -5.08 3.30
CA SER A 496 8.35 -4.52 1.97
C SER A 496 7.18 -3.52 1.96
N LEU A 497 6.05 -3.86 2.59
CA LEU A 497 4.88 -2.98 2.70
C LEU A 497 5.17 -1.75 3.56
N ALA A 498 5.83 -1.94 4.71
CA ALA A 498 6.22 -0.85 5.60
C ALA A 498 7.19 0.13 4.91
N TYR A 499 8.14 -0.41 4.13
CA TYR A 499 9.09 0.40 3.37
C TYR A 499 8.41 1.29 2.33
N VAL A 500 7.52 0.73 1.49
CA VAL A 500 6.82 1.49 0.45
C VAL A 500 5.91 2.55 1.08
N THR A 501 5.22 2.21 2.17
CA THR A 501 4.37 3.13 2.93
C THR A 501 5.17 4.29 3.54
N TYR A 502 6.38 4.03 4.05
CA TYR A 502 7.26 5.04 4.62
C TYR A 502 7.83 5.99 3.56
N LYS A 503 8.32 5.44 2.44
CA LYS A 503 8.96 6.23 1.37
C LYS A 503 7.98 7.14 0.63
N LYS A 504 6.68 6.76 0.56
CA LYS A 504 5.63 7.47 -0.20
C LYS A 504 6.11 7.84 -1.61
N PRO A 505 6.34 6.85 -2.49
CA PRO A 505 6.83 7.13 -3.84
C PRO A 505 5.92 8.13 -4.57
N GLU A 506 6.49 8.94 -5.46
CA GLU A 506 5.77 9.98 -6.23
C GLU A 506 4.71 9.41 -7.20
N VAL A 507 4.72 8.09 -7.33
CA VAL A 507 3.92 7.33 -8.26
C VAL A 507 2.49 7.19 -7.74
N ASN A 508 1.56 7.96 -8.31
CA ASN A 508 0.16 8.02 -7.88
C ASN A 508 -0.76 7.23 -8.83
N TRP A 509 -0.86 5.91 -8.62
CA TRP A 509 -1.80 5.05 -9.35
C TRP A 509 -3.20 4.98 -8.74
N GLY A 510 -3.46 5.79 -7.71
CA GLY A 510 -4.53 5.51 -6.75
C GLY A 510 -4.14 4.33 -5.86
N SER A 511 -4.40 4.46 -4.56
CA SER A 511 -4.13 3.40 -3.60
C SER A 511 -5.39 3.11 -2.79
N SER A 512 -5.70 1.83 -2.63
CA SER A 512 -6.77 1.39 -1.73
C SER A 512 -6.56 1.86 -0.29
N VAL A 513 -5.29 2.00 0.13
CA VAL A 513 -4.91 2.53 1.45
C VAL A 513 -5.24 4.02 1.58
N GLN A 514 -5.00 4.80 0.52
CA GLN A 514 -5.34 6.22 0.49
C GLN A 514 -6.85 6.44 0.42
N ALA A 515 -7.57 5.64 -0.37
CA ALA A 515 -9.03 5.68 -0.44
C ALA A 515 -9.67 5.34 0.91
N GLY A 516 -9.18 4.31 1.60
CA GLY A 516 -9.59 3.98 2.97
C GLY A 516 -9.33 5.12 3.95
N SER A 517 -8.16 5.76 3.85
CA SER A 517 -7.81 6.93 4.70
C SER A 517 -8.79 8.10 4.49
N TYR A 518 -9.17 8.39 3.25
CA TYR A 518 -10.16 9.42 2.92
C TYR A 518 -11.54 9.05 3.48
N GLN A 519 -12.00 7.82 3.28
CA GLN A 519 -13.30 7.36 3.79
C GLN A 519 -13.35 7.42 5.32
N MET A 520 -12.28 7.02 6.01
CA MET A 520 -12.18 7.14 7.46
C MET A 520 -12.22 8.62 7.89
N ALA A 521 -11.46 9.50 7.24
CA ALA A 521 -11.46 10.92 7.55
C ALA A 521 -12.84 11.57 7.36
N LEU A 522 -13.54 11.26 6.25
CA LEU A 522 -14.88 11.77 5.98
C LEU A 522 -15.90 11.22 6.98
N SER A 523 -15.88 9.91 7.24
CA SER A 523 -16.79 9.27 8.20
C SER A 523 -16.61 9.87 9.59
N HIS A 524 -15.36 10.07 10.04
CA HIS A 524 -15.08 10.68 11.33
C HIS A 524 -15.49 12.16 11.38
N ALA A 525 -15.28 12.93 10.30
CA ALA A 525 -15.73 14.32 10.23
C ALA A 525 -17.26 14.45 10.26
N MET A 526 -17.97 13.53 9.59
CA MET A 526 -19.43 13.45 9.63
C MET A 526 -19.92 13.08 11.03
N SER A 527 -19.38 12.02 11.65
CA SER A 527 -19.76 11.63 13.01
C SER A 527 -19.49 12.72 14.05
N LEU A 528 -18.47 13.56 13.84
CA LEU A 528 -18.21 14.69 14.73
C LEU A 528 -19.31 15.76 14.65
N SER A 529 -20.01 15.88 13.52
CA SER A 529 -21.05 16.89 13.30
C SER A 529 -22.27 16.69 14.20
N ASP A 530 -22.53 15.44 14.60
CA ASP A 530 -23.66 15.07 15.47
C ASP A 530 -23.38 15.30 16.96
N VAL A 531 -22.14 15.66 17.34
CA VAL A 531 -21.75 15.86 18.75
C VAL A 531 -22.13 17.27 19.21
N GLU A 532 -22.73 17.37 20.40
CA GLU A 532 -23.07 18.64 21.05
C GLU A 532 -21.85 19.38 21.61
N ASP A 533 -21.93 20.71 21.65
CA ASP A 533 -20.85 21.55 22.18
C ASP A 533 -20.80 21.45 23.72
N HIS A 534 -19.61 21.18 24.25
CA HIS A 534 -19.38 21.12 25.69
C HIS A 534 -18.08 21.84 26.06
N VAL A 535 -18.12 22.67 27.11
CA VAL A 535 -17.00 23.54 27.54
C VAL A 535 -15.70 22.74 27.77
N LYS A 536 -15.78 21.54 28.36
CA LYS A 536 -14.62 20.65 28.58
C LYS A 536 -13.94 20.16 27.28
N ASN A 537 -14.68 20.12 26.17
CA ASN A 537 -14.18 19.70 24.87
C ASN A 537 -13.72 20.87 24.01
N PHE A 538 -13.84 22.11 24.52
CA PHE A 538 -13.38 23.28 23.80
C PHE A 538 -11.89 23.16 23.46
N ARG A 539 -11.58 23.52 22.22
CA ARG A 539 -10.25 23.54 21.63
C ARG A 539 -10.14 24.84 20.83
N PRO A 540 -9.06 25.61 20.97
CA PRO A 540 -8.85 26.77 20.12
C PRO A 540 -8.52 26.29 18.71
N GLN A 541 -9.49 26.36 17.81
CA GLN A 541 -9.39 26.06 16.39
C GLN A 541 -9.04 27.37 15.65
N CYS A 542 -7.77 27.52 15.26
CA CYS A 542 -7.24 28.81 14.87
C CYS A 542 -7.23 29.03 13.36
N LEU A 543 -7.84 30.13 12.91
CA LEU A 543 -7.60 30.73 11.59
C LEU A 543 -6.51 31.79 11.74
N VAL A 544 -5.34 31.54 11.19
CA VAL A 544 -4.19 32.44 11.25
C VAL A 544 -4.13 33.25 9.96
N LEU A 545 -4.37 34.56 10.04
CA LEU A 545 -4.23 35.46 8.89
C LEU A 545 -2.74 35.79 8.68
N SER A 546 -1.97 34.78 8.27
CA SER A 546 -0.53 34.88 8.04
C SER A 546 -0.18 35.58 6.73
N GLY A 547 -1.12 35.65 5.78
CA GLY A 547 -0.72 35.79 4.38
C GLY A 547 0.04 34.53 3.93
N PRO A 548 0.99 34.64 3.00
CA PRO A 548 1.95 33.56 2.75
C PRO A 548 2.66 33.15 4.06
N PRO A 549 2.59 31.86 4.49
CA PRO A 549 3.15 31.41 5.77
C PRO A 549 4.63 31.76 5.99
N ASN A 550 5.40 31.82 4.90
CA ASN A 550 6.80 32.19 4.89
C ASN A 550 7.06 33.68 5.20
N PHE A 551 6.08 34.57 5.03
CA PHE A 551 6.25 36.02 5.29
C PHE A 551 6.11 36.37 6.77
N ARG A 552 5.31 35.61 7.52
CA ARG A 552 5.09 35.82 8.97
C ARG A 552 5.37 34.54 9.78
N PRO A 553 6.59 34.00 9.72
CA PRO A 553 6.90 32.72 10.33
C PRO A 553 6.70 32.71 11.85
N ALA A 554 6.93 33.84 12.53
CA ALA A 554 6.76 33.95 13.98
C ALA A 554 5.29 33.79 14.41
N LEU A 555 4.35 34.34 13.64
CA LEU A 555 2.91 34.20 13.88
C LEU A 555 2.48 32.73 13.74
N VAL A 556 2.92 32.09 12.65
CA VAL A 556 2.64 30.68 12.38
C VAL A 556 3.25 29.79 13.47
N ASP A 557 4.51 30.01 13.84
CA ASP A 557 5.21 29.23 14.87
C ASP A 557 4.60 29.39 16.27
N PHE A 558 4.12 30.60 16.61
CA PHE A 558 3.43 30.87 17.87
C PHE A 558 2.14 30.05 17.97
N VAL A 559 1.27 30.14 16.95
CA VAL A 559 0.00 29.38 16.95
C VAL A 559 0.27 27.88 16.91
N ALA A 560 1.23 27.44 16.10
CA ALA A 560 1.65 26.04 16.02
C ALA A 560 2.17 25.49 17.36
N ALA A 561 2.69 26.34 18.25
CA ALA A 561 3.17 25.91 19.56
C ALA A 561 2.03 25.35 20.42
N PHE A 562 0.86 26.02 20.47
CA PHE A 562 -0.25 25.53 21.28
C PHE A 562 -1.19 24.59 20.52
N THR A 563 -1.42 24.77 19.20
CA THR A 563 -2.32 23.91 18.40
C THR A 563 -1.71 22.53 18.11
N LYS A 564 -0.51 22.48 17.53
CA LYS A 564 0.31 21.30 17.15
C LYS A 564 -0.46 20.07 16.62
N THR A 565 -0.95 19.19 17.51
CA THR A 565 -1.74 17.99 17.18
C THR A 565 -3.03 17.89 18.00
N VAL A 566 -3.36 18.93 18.74
CA VAL A 566 -4.47 18.97 19.71
C VAL A 566 -5.64 19.75 19.13
N SER A 567 -5.36 20.77 18.32
CA SER A 567 -6.37 21.64 17.71
C SER A 567 -6.11 21.85 16.23
N LEU A 568 -7.17 22.24 15.51
CA LEU A 568 -7.13 22.66 14.12
C LEU A 568 -6.37 23.98 13.97
N MET A 569 -5.54 24.06 12.93
CA MET A 569 -4.87 25.28 12.50
C MET A 569 -5.04 25.43 10.98
N ILE A 570 -5.49 26.60 10.55
CA ILE A 570 -5.65 26.98 9.15
C ILE A 570 -4.89 28.27 8.93
N CYS A 571 -3.92 28.29 8.01
CA CYS A 571 -3.26 29.50 7.56
C CYS A 571 -4.06 30.12 6.41
N GLY A 572 -4.64 31.29 6.65
CA GLY A 572 -5.38 32.07 5.66
C GLY A 572 -4.48 33.08 4.95
N ASN A 573 -4.58 33.11 3.62
CA ASN A 573 -3.97 34.12 2.78
C ASN A 573 -5.03 34.81 1.92
N VAL A 574 -5.08 36.14 2.00
CA VAL A 574 -5.96 37.00 1.20
C VAL A 574 -5.07 37.81 0.26
N ALA A 575 -5.27 37.67 -1.05
CA ALA A 575 -4.53 38.44 -2.05
C ALA A 575 -5.48 39.16 -3.02
N GLU A 576 -5.05 40.33 -3.50
CA GLU A 576 -5.82 41.12 -4.47
C GLU A 576 -5.71 40.57 -5.90
N VAL A 577 -4.57 39.97 -6.25
CA VAL A 577 -4.31 39.38 -7.57
C VAL A 577 -4.25 37.86 -7.45
N ARG A 578 -4.82 37.15 -8.45
CA ARG A 578 -4.60 35.72 -8.65
C ARG A 578 -3.12 35.47 -8.97
N VAL A 579 -2.29 35.41 -7.94
CA VAL A 579 -0.97 34.82 -8.07
C VAL A 579 -1.18 33.31 -8.05
N TYR A 580 -0.79 32.60 -9.12
CA TYR A 580 -0.66 31.14 -9.15
C TYR A 580 0.48 30.67 -8.23
N LEU A 581 0.56 31.20 -7.00
CA LEU A 581 1.45 30.69 -5.98
C LEU A 581 0.98 29.28 -5.68
N GLN A 582 1.79 28.31 -6.08
CA GLN A 582 1.52 26.89 -5.88
C GLN A 582 1.28 26.67 -4.39
N ALA A 583 0.02 26.42 -3.99
CA ALA A 583 -0.34 26.08 -2.61
C ALA A 583 0.54 24.93 -2.07
N GLY A 584 1.04 24.07 -2.97
CA GLY A 584 2.03 23.03 -2.69
C GLY A 584 3.34 23.54 -2.10
N GLU A 585 3.89 24.68 -2.53
CA GLU A 585 5.14 25.24 -1.97
C GLU A 585 4.95 25.69 -0.52
N GLN A 586 3.84 26.37 -0.23
CA GLN A 586 3.53 26.81 1.13
C GLN A 586 3.28 25.62 2.05
N LEU A 587 2.61 24.58 1.56
CA LEU A 587 2.41 23.35 2.30
C LEU A 587 3.73 22.59 2.53
N ARG A 588 4.63 22.58 1.55
CA ARG A 588 6.00 22.03 1.70
C ARG A 588 6.78 22.79 2.79
N TRP A 589 6.69 24.12 2.83
CA TRP A 589 7.35 24.93 3.86
C TRP A 589 6.81 24.62 5.27
N LEU A 590 5.49 24.50 5.43
CA LEU A 590 4.85 24.09 6.69
C LEU A 590 5.31 22.69 7.13
N ASN A 591 5.32 21.73 6.21
CA ASN A 591 5.74 20.35 6.46
C ASN A 591 7.22 20.26 6.83
N ALA A 592 8.11 21.00 6.16
CA ALA A 592 9.54 21.05 6.48
C ALA A 592 9.78 21.54 7.92
N ARG A 593 8.95 22.47 8.41
CA ARG A 593 8.98 22.97 9.79
C ARG A 593 8.19 22.13 10.80
N LYS A 594 7.62 20.99 10.37
CA LYS A 594 6.79 20.08 11.18
C LYS A 594 5.54 20.78 11.77
N ILE A 595 4.98 21.75 11.03
CA ILE A 595 3.75 22.46 11.39
C ILE A 595 2.59 21.76 10.68
N ARG A 596 1.65 21.19 11.46
CA ARG A 596 0.44 20.56 10.92
C ARG A 596 -0.65 21.62 10.81
N SER A 597 -0.75 22.24 9.65
CA SER A 597 -1.76 23.25 9.34
C SER A 597 -2.30 23.05 7.93
N PHE A 598 -3.57 23.36 7.73
CA PHE A 598 -4.12 23.57 6.39
C PHE A 598 -3.75 24.95 5.87
N TYR A 599 -3.83 25.16 4.56
CA TYR A 599 -3.57 26.45 3.92
C TYR A 599 -4.74 26.79 3.00
N ASN A 600 -5.40 27.90 3.29
CA ASN A 600 -6.53 28.43 2.52
C ASN A 600 -6.12 29.75 1.88
N PHE A 601 -6.40 29.88 0.58
CA PHE A 601 -6.11 31.06 -0.21
C PHE A 601 -7.39 31.59 -0.84
N ILE A 602 -7.65 32.88 -0.68
CA ILE A 602 -8.78 33.57 -1.30
C ILE A 602 -8.30 34.82 -2.04
N THR A 603 -8.93 35.09 -3.17
CA THR A 603 -8.67 36.29 -3.98
C THR A 603 -9.82 37.26 -3.85
N THR A 604 -9.56 38.44 -3.28
CA THR A 604 -10.56 39.49 -3.06
C THR A 604 -9.91 40.85 -3.16
N GLY A 605 -10.62 41.86 -3.68
CA GLY A 605 -10.10 43.23 -3.78
C GLY A 605 -9.98 43.98 -2.46
N ASN A 606 -10.47 43.42 -1.34
CA ASN A 606 -10.32 44.01 0.00
C ASN A 606 -9.95 42.91 1.02
N LEU A 607 -8.94 43.18 1.84
CA LEU A 607 -8.51 42.31 2.94
C LEU A 607 -9.65 41.96 3.90
N ARG A 608 -10.52 42.92 4.25
CA ARG A 608 -11.63 42.72 5.19
C ARG A 608 -12.66 41.73 4.64
N ALA A 609 -13.03 41.87 3.37
CA ALA A 609 -13.97 40.97 2.70
C ALA A 609 -13.40 39.54 2.60
N GLY A 610 -12.12 39.40 2.24
CA GLY A 610 -11.44 38.10 2.18
C GLY A 610 -11.29 37.43 3.54
N ALA A 611 -10.94 38.18 4.58
CA ALA A 611 -10.85 37.69 5.94
C ALA A 611 -12.23 37.18 6.44
N THR A 612 -13.29 37.96 6.24
CA THR A 612 -14.66 37.58 6.61
C THR A 612 -15.12 36.31 5.89
N SER A 613 -14.84 36.20 4.59
CA SER A 613 -15.13 35.00 3.80
C SER A 613 -14.39 33.78 4.35
N LEU A 614 -13.11 33.93 4.73
CA LEU A 614 -12.34 32.84 5.34
C LEU A 614 -12.89 32.43 6.71
N MET A 615 -13.40 33.36 7.52
CA MET A 615 -14.01 33.05 8.81
C MET A 615 -15.27 32.19 8.66
N GLN A 616 -16.09 32.49 7.65
CA GLN A 616 -17.38 31.82 7.45
C GLN A 616 -17.25 30.48 6.71
N VAL A 617 -16.33 30.38 5.76
CA VAL A 617 -16.26 29.24 4.82
C VAL A 617 -15.14 28.24 5.15
N SER A 618 -14.15 28.62 5.98
CA SER A 618 -13.05 27.70 6.29
C SER A 618 -13.49 26.57 7.22
N GLY A 619 -13.18 25.33 6.85
CA GLY A 619 -13.42 24.14 7.67
C GLY A 619 -14.43 23.16 7.06
N LEU A 620 -14.72 22.08 7.80
CA LEU A 620 -15.72 21.08 7.42
C LEU A 620 -16.47 20.59 8.67
N GLY A 621 -17.80 20.76 8.70
CA GLY A 621 -18.62 20.39 9.85
C GLY A 621 -18.17 21.11 11.13
N ARG A 622 -17.85 20.34 12.18
CA ARG A 622 -17.32 20.86 13.46
C ARG A 622 -15.82 21.18 13.44
N LEU A 623 -15.10 20.81 12.38
CA LEU A 623 -13.70 21.19 12.18
C LEU A 623 -13.64 22.56 11.49
N LYS A 624 -14.05 23.61 12.20
CA LYS A 624 -14.09 24.99 11.71
C LYS A 624 -13.42 25.96 12.70
N PRO A 625 -12.78 27.03 12.23
CA PRO A 625 -12.16 28.01 13.11
C PRO A 625 -13.15 28.60 14.11
N ASN A 626 -12.73 28.72 15.37
CA ASN A 626 -13.44 29.42 16.43
C ASN A 626 -12.57 30.52 17.08
N THR A 627 -11.33 30.69 16.61
CA THR A 627 -10.43 31.77 17.03
C THR A 627 -9.67 32.29 15.80
N VAL A 628 -9.67 33.60 15.59
CA VAL A 628 -8.89 34.28 14.55
C VAL A 628 -7.64 34.85 15.18
N VAL A 629 -6.49 34.57 14.57
CA VAL A 629 -5.18 35.04 15.02
C VAL A 629 -4.58 35.99 14.00
N LEU A 630 -4.38 37.24 14.43
CA LEU A 630 -3.89 38.36 13.63
C LEU A 630 -2.49 38.77 14.07
N GLY A 631 -1.69 39.28 13.14
CA GLY A 631 -0.50 40.06 13.49
C GLY A 631 -0.88 41.51 13.78
N TYR A 632 -0.22 42.13 14.77
CA TYR A 632 -0.35 43.56 15.03
C TYR A 632 0.19 44.38 13.85
N LYS A 633 -0.59 45.35 13.37
CA LYS A 633 -0.21 46.23 12.27
C LYS A 633 0.76 47.32 12.75
N HIS A 634 2.07 47.07 12.66
CA HIS A 634 3.09 48.01 13.17
C HIS A 634 3.19 49.31 12.36
N ASN A 635 2.87 49.27 11.06
CA ASN A 635 3.04 50.40 10.13
C ASN A 635 1.78 51.28 10.01
N TRP A 636 0.85 51.22 10.97
CA TRP A 636 -0.45 51.89 10.88
C TRP A 636 -0.35 53.42 10.73
N GLN A 637 0.72 54.04 11.24
CA GLN A 637 0.93 55.49 11.12
C GLN A 637 1.31 55.95 9.71
N THR A 638 1.95 55.08 8.94
CA THR A 638 2.48 55.37 7.59
C THR A 638 1.62 54.83 6.46
N ASP A 639 0.67 53.95 6.78
CA ASP A 639 -0.21 53.29 5.80
C ASP A 639 -1.46 54.14 5.53
N SER A 640 -2.23 53.77 4.50
CA SER A 640 -3.48 54.47 4.18
C SER A 640 -4.51 54.32 5.31
N PRO A 641 -5.32 55.36 5.60
CA PRO A 641 -6.37 55.28 6.62
C PRO A 641 -7.37 54.13 6.37
N GLN A 642 -7.70 53.87 5.10
CA GLN A 642 -8.58 52.78 4.68
C GLN A 642 -8.06 51.40 5.11
N ASN A 643 -6.74 51.16 5.05
CA ASN A 643 -6.14 49.90 5.49
C ASN A 643 -6.23 49.71 7.01
N MET A 644 -6.18 50.80 7.78
CA MET A 644 -6.38 50.76 9.22
C MET A 644 -7.85 50.49 9.57
N GLU A 645 -8.78 51.15 8.88
CA GLU A 645 -10.21 50.88 9.00
C GLU A 645 -10.55 49.43 8.66
N ASN A 646 -9.97 48.88 7.59
CA ASN A 646 -10.12 47.47 7.24
C ASN A 646 -9.58 46.54 8.34
N TYR A 647 -8.42 46.86 8.96
CA TYR A 647 -7.84 46.05 10.03
C TYR A 647 -8.71 46.02 11.29
N VAL A 648 -9.20 47.19 11.71
CA VAL A 648 -10.11 47.32 12.86
C VAL A 648 -11.47 46.70 12.54
N GLY A 649 -11.94 46.88 11.31
CA GLY A 649 -13.16 46.26 10.79
C GLY A 649 -13.11 44.73 10.88
N ILE A 650 -11.99 44.09 10.55
CA ILE A 650 -11.81 42.64 10.72
C ILE A 650 -11.99 42.21 12.17
N ILE A 651 -11.51 43.00 13.13
CA ILE A 651 -11.66 42.70 14.56
C ILE A 651 -13.14 42.79 14.97
N HIS A 652 -13.86 43.81 14.50
CA HIS A 652 -15.30 43.93 14.72
C HIS A 652 -16.07 42.76 14.09
N ASP A 653 -15.77 42.42 12.84
CA ASP A 653 -16.39 41.30 12.12
C ASP A 653 -16.19 39.96 12.87
N CYS A 654 -15.02 39.77 13.51
CA CYS A 654 -14.77 38.59 14.35
C CYS A 654 -15.73 38.52 15.55
N PHE A 655 -15.94 39.65 16.24
CA PHE A 655 -16.86 39.72 17.37
C PHE A 655 -18.31 39.52 16.95
N ASP A 656 -18.71 40.10 15.81
CA ASP A 656 -20.05 39.93 15.24
C ASP A 656 -20.33 38.45 14.89
N LEU A 657 -19.30 37.72 14.44
CA LEU A 657 -19.37 36.28 14.18
C LEU A 657 -19.18 35.40 15.43
N SER A 658 -19.06 36.00 16.62
CA SER A 658 -18.81 35.28 17.88
C SER A 658 -17.55 34.41 17.86
N VAL A 659 -16.50 34.88 17.20
CA VAL A 659 -15.20 34.21 17.06
C VAL A 659 -14.19 34.87 18.00
N GLY A 660 -13.39 34.07 18.71
CA GLY A 660 -12.34 34.62 19.58
C GLY A 660 -11.26 35.35 18.77
N VAL A 661 -10.73 36.46 19.28
CA VAL A 661 -9.68 37.24 18.61
C VAL A 661 -8.38 37.17 19.38
N CYS A 662 -7.28 36.89 18.70
CA CYS A 662 -5.94 36.94 19.26
C CYS A 662 -5.04 37.80 18.38
N VAL A 663 -4.41 38.83 18.95
CA VAL A 663 -3.49 39.72 18.22
C VAL A 663 -2.08 39.54 18.77
N LEU A 664 -1.17 39.05 17.92
CA LEU A 664 0.24 38.91 18.27
C LEU A 664 1.02 40.18 17.92
N ARG A 665 1.70 40.77 18.91
CA ARG A 665 2.63 41.90 18.72
C ARG A 665 4.05 41.48 19.08
N MET A 666 5.00 41.81 18.20
CA MET A 666 6.44 41.63 18.40
C MET A 666 7.14 42.99 18.27
N ARG A 667 8.31 43.17 18.92
CA ARG A 667 9.06 44.44 18.89
C ARG A 667 9.50 44.83 17.47
N ASP A 668 10.04 43.87 16.72
CA ASP A 668 10.57 44.11 15.36
C ASP A 668 9.52 43.95 14.26
N GLY A 669 8.23 43.85 14.63
CA GLY A 669 7.16 43.47 13.71
C GLY A 669 7.14 41.96 13.39
N LEU A 670 6.26 41.57 12.46
CA LEU A 670 6.04 40.16 12.07
C LEU A 670 6.33 39.89 10.59
N ASP A 671 6.42 40.94 9.76
CA ASP A 671 6.53 40.83 8.32
C ASP A 671 8.01 40.77 7.90
N VAL A 672 8.41 39.63 7.35
CA VAL A 672 9.78 39.32 6.92
C VAL A 672 9.86 39.27 5.39
N SER A 673 8.82 39.73 4.66
CA SER A 673 8.73 39.67 3.19
C SER A 673 9.94 40.26 2.45
N ARG A 674 10.57 41.31 3.00
CA ARG A 674 11.75 41.97 2.41
C ARG A 674 13.07 41.20 2.61
N THR A 675 13.11 40.27 3.57
CA THR A 675 14.29 39.51 3.99
C THR A 675 14.25 38.04 3.54
N VAL A 676 13.26 37.65 2.73
CA VAL A 676 12.94 36.26 2.30
C VAL A 676 14.06 35.51 1.56
N LYS A 677 15.23 36.11 1.32
CA LYS A 677 16.39 35.38 0.77
C LYS A 677 17.07 34.41 1.75
N ALA A 678 16.70 34.37 3.02
CA ALA A 678 17.26 33.41 3.99
C ALA A 678 16.27 32.29 4.37
N GLN A 679 16.29 31.19 3.61
CA GLN A 679 15.83 29.90 4.13
C GLN A 679 16.70 29.52 5.34
N GLY A 680 16.26 29.77 6.58
CA GLY A 680 17.01 29.31 7.75
C GLY A 680 16.81 30.05 9.07
N GLU A 681 16.10 31.17 9.13
CA GLU A 681 15.94 31.88 10.41
C GLU A 681 14.98 31.14 11.36
N TYR A 682 15.52 30.63 12.46
CA TYR A 682 14.76 30.14 13.59
C TYR A 682 14.02 31.30 14.24
N THR A 683 12.71 31.20 14.37
CA THR A 683 11.93 32.23 15.08
C THR A 683 12.12 32.10 16.59
N TYR A 684 11.82 33.18 17.31
CA TYR A 684 11.82 33.17 18.79
C TYR A 684 11.03 31.97 19.36
N PHE A 685 9.88 31.62 18.77
CA PHE A 685 9.02 30.52 19.18
C PHE A 685 9.57 29.12 18.87
N GLN A 686 10.62 29.04 18.04
CA GLN A 686 11.36 27.80 17.79
C GLN A 686 12.50 27.56 18.79
N GLY A 687 12.96 28.61 19.48
CA GLY A 687 13.94 28.53 20.56
C GLY A 687 13.39 27.93 21.87
N ASN A 688 14.29 27.41 22.71
CA ASN A 688 13.94 26.98 24.06
C ASN A 688 13.94 28.18 25.01
N GLN A 689 12.81 28.45 25.66
CA GLN A 689 12.61 29.64 26.47
C GLN A 689 13.22 29.54 27.89
N LYS A 690 13.78 28.38 28.26
CA LYS A 690 14.43 28.13 29.56
C LYS A 690 13.52 28.56 30.73
N LYS A 691 14.05 29.26 31.75
CA LYS A 691 13.34 29.66 32.98
C LYS A 691 12.74 31.08 32.91
N LYS A 692 12.30 31.53 31.74
CA LYS A 692 11.63 32.84 31.61
C LYS A 692 10.17 32.78 32.08
N ASN A 693 9.58 33.93 32.34
CA ASN A 693 8.19 34.02 32.80
C ASN A 693 7.21 34.18 31.63
N ILE A 694 6.02 33.59 31.75
CA ILE A 694 4.83 33.91 30.97
C ILE A 694 3.89 34.67 31.91
N ASP A 695 3.61 35.91 31.58
CA ASP A 695 2.81 36.79 32.42
C ASP A 695 1.41 36.92 31.81
N ILE A 696 0.39 36.58 32.59
CA ILE A 696 -1.01 36.63 32.18
C ILE A 696 -1.66 37.80 32.91
N TYR A 697 -2.18 38.78 32.19
CA TYR A 697 -2.95 39.90 32.74
C TYR A 697 -4.42 39.58 32.57
N TRP A 698 -5.01 38.91 33.56
CA TRP A 698 -6.42 38.52 33.52
C TRP A 698 -7.28 39.66 34.07
N LEU A 699 -7.55 40.64 33.21
CA LEU A 699 -8.25 41.89 33.56
C LEU A 699 -9.76 41.81 33.31
N PHE A 700 -10.20 40.91 32.45
CA PHE A 700 -11.59 40.72 32.06
C PHE A 700 -11.89 39.23 31.92
N ASP A 701 -13.15 38.85 32.14
CA ASP A 701 -13.60 37.49 31.84
C ASP A 701 -13.77 37.32 30.32
N ASP A 702 -12.88 36.54 29.72
CA ASP A 702 -12.79 36.27 28.28
C ASP A 702 -13.26 34.84 27.94
N GLY A 703 -13.98 34.18 28.85
CA GLY A 703 -14.36 32.78 28.70
C GLY A 703 -13.20 31.80 28.88
N GLY A 704 -12.03 32.27 29.37
CA GLY A 704 -10.89 31.45 29.79
C GLY A 704 -9.85 31.16 28.71
N LEU A 705 -9.93 31.79 27.53
CA LEU A 705 -8.94 31.61 26.46
C LEU A 705 -7.54 32.10 26.86
N THR A 706 -7.46 33.23 27.58
CA THR A 706 -6.27 33.84 28.16
C THR A 706 -5.53 32.92 29.12
N LEU A 707 -6.25 32.05 29.85
CA LEU A 707 -5.67 31.02 30.72
C LEU A 707 -5.31 29.74 29.94
N LEU A 708 -6.14 29.37 28.97
CA LEU A 708 -5.98 28.15 28.19
C LEU A 708 -4.73 28.17 27.30
N ILE A 709 -4.43 29.30 26.64
CA ILE A 709 -3.28 29.41 25.73
C ILE A 709 -1.94 29.17 26.47
N PRO A 710 -1.62 29.89 27.57
CA PRO A 710 -0.44 29.61 28.39
C PRO A 710 -0.39 28.18 28.93
N TYR A 711 -1.52 27.61 29.33
CA TYR A 711 -1.61 26.22 29.79
C TYR A 711 -1.21 25.23 28.68
N LEU A 712 -1.72 25.42 27.46
CA LEU A 712 -1.34 24.60 26.31
C LEU A 712 0.12 24.79 25.91
N LEU A 713 0.65 26.01 26.03
CA LEU A 713 2.06 26.32 25.76
C LEU A 713 3.00 25.62 26.74
N THR A 714 2.77 25.73 28.05
CA THR A 714 3.65 25.13 29.09
C THR A 714 3.72 23.60 29.00
N ARG A 715 2.72 22.93 28.43
CA ARG A 715 2.79 21.48 28.12
C ARG A 715 3.77 21.13 26.99
N ARG A 716 4.33 22.11 26.30
CA ARG A 716 5.30 21.90 25.20
C ARG A 716 6.73 21.96 25.72
N LYS A 717 7.59 21.10 25.19
CA LYS A 717 9.02 21.01 25.56
C LYS A 717 9.74 22.36 25.60
N ARG A 718 9.46 23.26 24.64
CA ARG A 718 10.11 24.58 24.53
C ARG A 718 9.71 25.59 25.62
N TRP A 719 8.54 25.40 26.23
CA TRP A 719 7.93 26.31 27.21
C TRP A 719 7.69 25.66 28.58
N SER A 720 7.97 24.36 28.71
CA SER A 720 7.74 23.56 29.92
C SER A 720 8.51 24.01 31.17
N ARG A 721 9.56 24.80 31.00
CA ARG A 721 10.34 25.35 32.11
C ARG A 721 9.99 26.81 32.43
N CYS A 722 9.05 27.39 31.68
CA CYS A 722 8.58 28.74 31.95
C CYS A 722 7.71 28.75 33.21
N ARG A 723 7.87 29.80 34.02
CA ARG A 723 6.98 30.06 35.16
C ARG A 723 5.81 30.91 34.69
N VAL A 724 4.60 30.61 35.14
CA VAL A 724 3.41 31.37 34.77
C VAL A 724 3.00 32.22 35.96
N ARG A 725 2.85 33.53 35.74
CA ARG A 725 2.37 34.51 36.72
C ARG A 725 1.04 35.07 36.25
N VAL A 726 0.05 35.10 37.14
CA VAL A 726 -1.29 35.64 36.84
C VAL A 726 -1.46 36.95 37.58
N PHE A 727 -1.60 38.04 36.84
CA PHE A 727 -1.82 39.40 37.31
C PHE A 727 -3.32 39.73 37.23
N LEU A 728 -3.87 40.26 38.33
CA LEU A 728 -5.29 40.57 38.50
C LEU A 728 -5.48 42.03 38.89
N SER A 729 -6.60 42.63 38.49
CA SER A 729 -7.02 43.95 38.98
C SER A 729 -7.94 43.79 40.17
N SER A 730 -7.63 44.41 41.32
CA SER A 730 -8.53 44.45 42.48
C SER A 730 -8.31 45.72 43.30
N GLN A 731 -9.30 46.12 44.09
CA GLN A 731 -9.15 47.22 45.05
C GLN A 731 -8.28 46.78 46.23
N ILE A 732 -7.52 47.71 46.82
CA ILE A 732 -6.59 47.45 47.93
C ILE A 732 -7.29 46.73 49.10
N ALA A 733 -8.53 47.13 49.40
CA ALA A 733 -9.30 46.56 50.50
C ALA A 733 -9.59 45.06 50.36
N ASN A 734 -9.72 44.57 49.12
CA ASN A 734 -10.16 43.20 48.82
C ASN A 734 -9.07 42.37 48.13
N ALA A 735 -7.81 42.84 48.15
CA ALA A 735 -6.74 42.24 47.38
C ALA A 735 -6.42 40.80 47.80
N GLU A 736 -6.34 40.52 49.10
CA GLU A 736 -6.02 39.18 49.61
C GLU A 736 -7.17 38.18 49.39
N GLU A 737 -8.41 38.58 49.66
CA GLU A 737 -9.59 37.73 49.43
C GLU A 737 -9.71 37.33 47.95
N HIS A 738 -9.57 38.30 47.04
CA HIS A 738 -9.62 38.05 45.60
C HIS A 738 -8.45 37.18 45.12
N ARG A 739 -7.26 37.32 45.72
CA ARG A 739 -6.10 36.47 45.43
C ARG A 739 -6.38 35.01 45.80
N GLU A 740 -6.94 34.76 46.98
CA GLU A 740 -7.28 33.41 47.44
C GLU A 740 -8.39 32.77 46.61
N GLU A 741 -9.42 33.53 46.24
CA GLU A 741 -10.52 33.08 45.39
C GLU A 741 -9.99 32.60 44.02
N ILE A 742 -9.20 33.43 43.34
CA ILE A 742 -8.63 33.07 42.04
C ILE A 742 -7.63 31.92 42.18
N GLN A 743 -6.83 31.88 43.24
CA GLN A 743 -5.91 30.77 43.47
C GLN A 743 -6.66 29.44 43.67
N SER A 744 -7.78 29.46 44.40
CA SER A 744 -8.69 28.33 44.54
C SER A 744 -9.26 27.89 43.18
N LEU A 745 -9.69 28.85 42.35
CA LEU A 745 -10.22 28.58 41.02
C LEU A 745 -9.16 27.93 40.09
N LEU A 746 -7.95 28.47 40.04
CA LEU A 746 -6.85 27.95 39.24
C LEU A 746 -6.46 26.52 39.67
N ASN A 747 -6.48 26.25 40.99
CA ASN A 747 -6.27 24.93 41.55
C ASN A 747 -7.38 23.95 41.19
N LYS A 748 -8.64 24.41 41.19
CA LYS A 748 -9.81 23.62 40.78
C LYS A 748 -9.73 23.19 39.32
N PHE A 749 -9.23 24.07 38.45
CA PHE A 749 -8.94 23.76 37.04
C PHE A 749 -7.62 23.01 36.81
N ARG A 750 -6.79 22.84 37.85
CA ARG A 750 -5.50 22.14 37.82
C ARG A 750 -4.56 22.68 36.75
N LEU A 751 -4.54 23.99 36.57
CA LEU A 751 -3.71 24.66 35.56
C LEU A 751 -2.21 24.67 35.95
N GLY A 752 -1.91 24.53 37.25
CA GLY A 752 -0.53 24.55 37.77
C GLY A 752 0.09 25.94 37.83
N PHE A 753 -0.74 26.99 37.80
CA PHE A 753 -0.34 28.38 37.96
C PHE A 753 -0.38 28.74 39.46
N ASN A 754 0.80 28.90 40.06
CA ASN A 754 0.90 29.06 41.51
C ASN A 754 1.22 30.50 41.94
N GLU A 755 1.64 31.36 41.01
CA GLU A 755 2.03 32.75 41.29
C GLU A 755 0.91 33.69 40.83
N VAL A 756 0.09 34.17 41.78
CA VAL A 756 -0.98 35.15 41.55
C VAL A 756 -0.58 36.48 42.18
N VAL A 757 -0.62 37.56 41.40
CA VAL A 757 -0.23 38.92 41.80
C VAL A 757 -1.41 39.86 41.59
N VAL A 758 -1.78 40.62 42.62
CA VAL A 758 -2.87 41.59 42.53
C VAL A 758 -2.30 42.98 42.33
N LEU A 759 -2.83 43.72 41.36
CA LEU A 759 -2.38 45.03 40.92
C LEU A 759 -3.45 46.09 41.23
N PRO A 760 -3.45 46.67 42.44
CA PRO A 760 -4.38 47.76 42.77
C PRO A 760 -4.08 49.06 42.03
N GLU A 761 -2.85 49.21 41.54
CA GLU A 761 -2.35 50.42 40.90
C GLU A 761 -2.89 50.67 39.48
N ILE A 762 -3.57 49.68 38.88
CA ILE A 762 -4.22 49.81 37.55
C ILE A 762 -5.27 50.93 37.55
N MET A 763 -5.86 51.21 38.72
CA MET A 763 -6.90 52.22 38.87
C MET A 763 -6.34 53.62 39.16
N TRP A 764 -5.02 53.77 39.30
CA TRP A 764 -4.38 55.06 39.51
C TRP A 764 -4.30 55.87 38.21
N ARG A 765 -4.09 57.19 38.34
CA ARG A 765 -3.89 58.07 37.18
C ARG A 765 -2.52 57.79 36.55
N PRO A 766 -2.41 57.76 35.21
CA PRO A 766 -1.14 57.62 34.52
C PRO A 766 -0.25 58.86 34.72
N GLU A 767 1.06 58.67 34.55
CA GLU A 767 2.07 59.73 34.65
C GLU A 767 1.84 60.83 33.60
N GLU A 768 2.24 62.07 33.91
CA GLU A 768 2.12 63.19 32.97
C GLU A 768 2.94 62.98 31.69
N THR A 769 4.06 62.28 31.79
CA THR A 769 4.92 61.86 30.66
C THR A 769 4.14 60.98 29.68
N SER A 770 3.53 59.90 30.16
CA SER A 770 2.74 58.99 29.32
C SER A 770 1.48 59.64 28.75
N ARG A 771 0.85 60.57 29.49
CA ARG A 771 -0.26 61.39 28.96
C ARG A 771 0.19 62.25 27.80
N LYS A 772 1.33 62.94 27.95
CA LYS A 772 1.90 63.79 26.90
C LYS A 772 2.28 62.97 25.66
N GLU A 773 2.91 61.82 25.85
CA GLU A 773 3.25 60.90 24.74
C GLU A 773 2.01 60.43 23.98
N PHE A 774 0.92 60.12 24.70
CA PHE A 774 -0.35 59.74 24.07
C PHE A 774 -0.99 60.91 23.32
N GLU A 775 -0.98 62.12 23.89
CA GLU A 775 -1.50 63.32 23.22
C GLU A 775 -0.71 63.64 21.94
N ASP A 776 0.61 63.55 21.98
CA ASP A 776 1.48 63.73 20.81
C ASP A 776 1.23 62.64 19.75
N LEU A 777 0.98 61.39 20.17
CA LEU A 777 0.68 60.26 19.29
C LEU A 777 -0.62 60.45 18.49
N ILE A 778 -1.67 60.96 19.14
CA ILE A 778 -2.99 61.10 18.52
C ILE A 778 -3.19 62.45 17.82
N ALA A 779 -2.34 63.45 18.08
CA ALA A 779 -2.47 64.81 17.56
C ALA A 779 -2.69 64.87 16.02
N PRO A 780 -2.00 64.09 15.17
CA PRO A 780 -2.23 64.10 13.72
C PRO A 780 -3.60 63.58 13.29
N TYR A 781 -4.25 62.79 14.16
CA TYR A 781 -5.51 62.10 13.88
C TYR A 781 -6.71 62.80 14.51
N ARG A 782 -6.55 63.97 15.15
CA ARG A 782 -7.65 64.76 15.70
C ARG A 782 -8.35 65.58 14.62
N LEU A 783 -9.68 65.70 14.72
CA LEU A 783 -10.48 66.56 13.85
C LEU A 783 -10.32 68.05 14.20
N ASN A 784 -9.92 68.36 15.45
CA ASN A 784 -9.77 69.71 16.03
C ASN A 784 -11.01 70.59 15.76
N GLU A 785 -12.06 70.36 16.56
CA GLU A 785 -13.40 70.93 16.36
C GLU A 785 -13.53 72.36 16.94
N GLY A 786 -12.55 72.80 17.73
CA GLY A 786 -12.56 74.07 18.45
C GLY A 786 -12.90 75.30 17.59
N GLN A 787 -13.97 76.00 17.99
CA GLN A 787 -14.50 77.27 17.44
C GLN A 787 -15.10 77.23 16.02
N LYS A 788 -15.34 76.05 15.43
CA LYS A 788 -15.96 75.92 14.10
C LYS A 788 -17.49 75.74 14.18
N GLY A 789 -18.22 76.12 13.13
CA GLY A 789 -19.67 75.99 13.05
C GLY A 789 -20.12 74.53 12.94
N VAL A 790 -21.36 74.23 13.36
CA VAL A 790 -21.90 72.85 13.39
C VAL A 790 -21.89 72.21 12.00
N ASP A 791 -22.30 72.95 10.96
CA ASP A 791 -22.34 72.44 9.58
C ASP A 791 -20.94 72.12 9.03
N THR A 792 -19.93 72.92 9.41
CA THR A 792 -18.54 72.71 9.01
C THR A 792 -17.92 71.50 9.70
N VAL A 793 -18.32 71.21 10.94
CA VAL A 793 -17.87 70.02 11.67
C VAL A 793 -18.46 68.75 11.06
N GLU A 794 -19.73 68.77 10.64
CA GLU A 794 -20.38 67.61 9.98
C GLU A 794 -19.78 67.31 8.60
N GLU A 795 -19.46 68.33 7.79
CA GLU A 795 -18.72 68.13 6.54
C GLU A 795 -17.33 67.53 6.78
N MET A 796 -16.59 68.03 7.78
CA MET A 796 -15.27 67.50 8.13
C MET A 796 -15.34 66.03 8.61
N LYS A 797 -16.41 65.64 9.31
CA LYS A 797 -16.65 64.24 9.71
C LYS A 797 -16.94 63.35 8.50
N MET A 798 -17.67 63.85 7.51
CA MET A 798 -17.92 63.13 6.26
C MET A 798 -16.66 62.95 5.41
N GLU A 799 -15.78 63.95 5.35
CA GLU A 799 -14.53 63.87 4.58
C GLU A 799 -13.46 62.98 5.21
N ALA A 800 -13.40 62.94 6.55
CA ALA A 800 -12.38 62.20 7.30
C ALA A 800 -12.96 61.46 8.51
N PRO A 801 -13.82 60.44 8.30
CA PRO A 801 -14.50 59.71 9.38
C PRO A 801 -13.55 58.95 10.32
N TRP A 802 -12.31 58.71 9.90
CA TRP A 802 -11.29 58.03 10.72
C TRP A 802 -10.60 58.95 11.73
N LYS A 803 -10.86 60.25 11.71
CA LYS A 803 -10.27 61.20 12.67
C LYS A 803 -11.06 61.21 13.98
N VAL A 804 -10.33 61.31 15.09
CA VAL A 804 -10.88 61.29 16.45
C VAL A 804 -11.53 62.64 16.75
N THR A 805 -12.79 62.62 17.17
CA THR A 805 -13.54 63.81 17.59
C THR A 805 -13.22 64.21 19.04
N ASP A 806 -13.49 65.46 19.40
CA ASP A 806 -13.28 65.91 20.78
C ASP A 806 -14.28 65.23 21.74
N GLU A 807 -15.46 64.84 21.24
CA GLU A 807 -16.44 64.06 21.97
C GLU A 807 -15.98 62.61 22.22
N ASP A 808 -15.37 61.94 21.23
CA ASP A 808 -14.80 60.59 21.42
C ASP A 808 -13.75 60.59 22.54
N LEU A 809 -12.89 61.61 22.56
CA LEU A 809 -11.85 61.75 23.58
C LEU A 809 -12.46 61.96 24.97
N ARG A 810 -13.57 62.69 25.05
CA ARG A 810 -14.28 62.93 26.30
C ARG A 810 -14.95 61.64 26.80
N ILE A 811 -15.63 60.91 25.92
CA ILE A 811 -16.31 59.64 26.23
C ILE A 811 -15.29 58.57 26.67
N TYR A 812 -14.19 58.41 25.94
CA TYR A 812 -13.21 57.35 26.17
C TYR A 812 -12.05 57.75 27.09
N LYS A 813 -12.03 58.97 27.64
CA LYS A 813 -10.94 59.49 28.49
C LYS A 813 -10.48 58.50 29.56
N LYS A 814 -11.43 57.97 30.35
CA LYS A 814 -11.12 57.05 31.46
C LYS A 814 -10.46 55.77 30.95
N LYS A 815 -10.93 55.25 29.81
CA LYS A 815 -10.38 54.03 29.20
C LYS A 815 -8.97 54.27 28.65
N SER A 816 -8.75 55.41 28.00
CA SER A 816 -7.41 55.84 27.56
C SER A 816 -6.45 55.99 28.74
N GLU A 817 -6.88 56.63 29.82
CA GLU A 817 -6.08 56.75 31.06
C GLU A 817 -5.72 55.39 31.66
N GLN A 818 -6.67 54.44 31.68
CA GLN A 818 -6.42 53.07 32.13
C GLN A 818 -5.43 52.33 31.22
N HIS A 819 -5.52 52.47 29.89
CA HIS A 819 -4.58 51.84 28.97
C HIS A 819 -3.16 52.43 29.09
N MET A 820 -3.04 53.74 29.32
CA MET A 820 -1.75 54.39 29.61
C MET A 820 -1.16 53.85 30.91
N ARG A 821 -1.94 53.77 31.99
CA ARG A 821 -1.47 53.21 33.27
C ARG A 821 -1.08 51.74 33.15
N LEU A 822 -1.84 50.95 32.40
CA LEU A 822 -1.52 49.55 32.13
C LEU A 822 -0.20 49.42 31.35
N HIS A 823 0.09 50.34 30.44
CA HIS A 823 1.37 50.36 29.73
C HIS A 823 2.55 50.56 30.68
N GLU A 824 2.46 51.51 31.62
CA GLU A 824 3.47 51.75 32.66
C GLU A 824 3.73 50.46 33.47
N ILE A 825 2.65 49.83 33.97
CA ILE A 825 2.71 48.59 34.77
C ILE A 825 3.35 47.43 34.00
N LEU A 826 3.08 47.31 32.70
CA LEU A 826 3.70 46.30 31.84
C LEU A 826 5.21 46.51 31.72
N GLN A 827 5.67 47.77 31.68
CA GLN A 827 7.09 48.09 31.67
C GLN A 827 7.75 47.76 33.02
N ASP A 828 7.05 47.97 34.13
CA ASP A 828 7.59 47.72 35.47
C ASP A 828 7.71 46.21 35.79
N HIS A 829 6.65 45.44 35.52
CA HIS A 829 6.55 44.05 35.98
C HIS A 829 6.95 43.00 34.94
N SER A 830 6.84 43.31 33.64
CA SER A 830 6.89 42.31 32.56
C SER A 830 7.89 42.62 31.43
N ARG A 831 8.79 43.61 31.60
CA ARG A 831 9.81 43.97 30.59
C ARG A 831 10.69 42.80 30.11
N ASN A 832 10.98 41.86 31.01
CA ASN A 832 11.84 40.70 30.77
C ASN A 832 11.06 39.38 30.58
N ALA A 833 9.72 39.43 30.52
CA ALA A 833 8.89 38.26 30.28
C ALA A 833 9.15 37.66 28.89
N ALA A 834 8.99 36.35 28.76
CA ALA A 834 9.08 35.68 27.46
C ALA A 834 7.84 35.93 26.60
N LEU A 835 6.68 36.01 27.24
CA LEU A 835 5.37 36.22 26.63
C LEU A 835 4.48 36.93 27.64
N ILE A 836 3.72 37.90 27.17
CA ILE A 836 2.66 38.57 27.93
C ILE A 836 1.35 38.20 27.24
N VAL A 837 0.39 37.69 27.99
CA VAL A 837 -0.97 37.38 27.51
C VAL A 837 -1.93 38.33 28.22
N MET A 838 -2.70 39.08 27.45
CA MET A 838 -3.61 40.12 27.93
C MET A 838 -4.87 40.14 27.08
#